data_AF-A0A239HLY5-F1
#
_entry.id   AF-A0A239HLY5-F1
#
_cell.length_a   1.000
_cell.length_b   1.000
_cell.length_c   1.000
_cell.angle_alpha   90.00
_cell.angle_beta   90.00
_cell.angle_gamma   90.00
#
_symmetry.space_group_name_H-M   'P 1'
#
loop_
_entity.id
_entity.type
_entity.pdbx_description
1 polymer ?
#
loop_
_entity_poly.entity_id
_entity_poly.type
_entity_poly.pdbx_seq_one_letter_code
_entity_poly.pdbx_strand_id
1 'polypeptide(L)'
;MTSFPQTLIDGTGFTWDMWNDGRIGDGTSDAFDAGFDLFHMPYVSDVTSSMSGRQLTISGVSNEAGAEITFERSLYVPTTGGWARFVDTATNIGAATQTVTFSVRTDLGSNYATEILATSSGDLAFDSDDRSILTDDGNAQGDPMVGIAFGDGSRPADYTLISNDDVIFEYTVTLAPGESASILYFGVQSYDLSDAQAMLAVLGGPLPGSMLEGIPDETLAQILNYGTGVSRPDTHYGNEFDDLLGGSSLDETFYALEGDDMVLAEGGADTVWAGDGNDTVLAGAGNDMVDGGAGDDVLLGGDGNDTLIGGVGADHLVGGAGNDLLEGGDGDDWLLGEAGADLVTGGAGKDRLSGGVGDDTLFGDAGDDILIGGDGADAIDGGAGIDLASYAGSNDAVVIDLAAGLASGGHATGDQLAGIEGVEGTPFADDLTGDDAANQFRPGLGEDVVDGAGGFDILDYSDASGPVTLTIGAGTSTQETGGSSRDVITSIEGAIGSQFDDLLIGTADYEEFRGGAGDDRIETNGGDDQALGGSGDDTLIGGNGAETLIGGTGGDYIEGGNGNDWIEGGDGWDTLIAGTGDDVVTGGAGKDTLDGGSGHDQLDGGGSNDVLIGGWGRDTLLGGYGADILQGDGSNDLLDGGKGNDQLTGGTYSDTFVFSKGYGKDVIHDFTPGEDLLDLGNAGFSKFAAVQDAAVELADRLRIFVTSTDKLDLMGCTLDDLQASDVLL
;
A
#
# COMPACT_ATOMS: atom_id res chain seq x y z
N MET A 1 -47.35 25.85 49.29
CA MET A 1 -48.69 26.30 49.73
C MET A 1 -49.44 26.85 48.52
N THR A 2 -50.59 26.22 48.20
CA THR A 2 -51.84 26.80 47.66
C THR A 2 -51.87 27.70 46.41
N SER A 3 -52.46 27.14 45.34
CA SER A 3 -53.51 27.65 44.43
C SER A 3 -53.40 29.02 43.74
N PHE A 4 -53.49 28.98 42.40
CA PHE A 4 -53.74 30.10 41.46
C PHE A 4 -55.04 30.88 41.72
N PRO A 5 -55.14 32.12 41.20
CA PRO A 5 -56.05 32.33 40.07
C PRO A 5 -55.39 33.05 38.87
N GLN A 6 -55.82 32.65 37.68
CA GLN A 6 -55.44 33.22 36.38
C GLN A 6 -55.94 34.67 36.19
N THR A 7 -55.14 35.49 35.50
CA THR A 7 -55.65 36.35 34.41
C THR A 7 -54.55 36.51 33.34
N LEU A 8 -54.96 36.40 32.09
CA LEU A 8 -54.19 36.19 30.87
C LEU A 8 -53.76 37.54 30.22
N ILE A 9 -52.57 37.54 29.59
CA ILE A 9 -52.09 38.42 28.49
C ILE A 9 -51.69 39.85 28.93
N ASP A 10 -50.44 40.30 28.76
CA ASP A 10 -49.73 40.44 27.48
C ASP A 10 -48.27 39.94 27.47
N GLY A 11 -47.87 39.41 26.31
CA GLY A 11 -46.56 38.80 26.08
C GLY A 11 -45.49 39.84 25.82
N THR A 12 -44.86 40.34 26.87
CA THR A 12 -43.62 41.12 26.78
C THR A 12 -42.73 40.81 27.98
N GLY A 13 -41.56 40.20 27.76
CA GLY A 13 -40.51 40.03 28.80
C GLY A 13 -39.76 38.71 28.69
N PHE A 14 -38.45 38.69 28.94
CA PHE A 14 -37.43 37.66 28.62
C PHE A 14 -37.53 36.37 29.46
N THR A 15 -37.14 35.23 28.89
CA THR A 15 -36.93 33.94 29.57
C THR A 15 -35.47 33.49 29.43
N TRP A 16 -34.85 33.02 30.51
CA TRP A 16 -33.45 32.55 30.57
C TRP A 16 -33.35 31.16 31.19
N ASP A 17 -32.44 30.31 30.72
CA ASP A 17 -32.30 28.91 31.11
C ASP A 17 -30.86 28.56 31.52
N MET A 18 -30.67 27.93 32.70
CA MET A 18 -29.35 27.50 33.20
C MET A 18 -29.37 26.01 33.52
N TRP A 19 -28.51 25.19 32.90
CA TRP A 19 -28.30 23.79 33.31
C TRP A 19 -27.19 23.69 34.36
N ASN A 20 -27.47 23.12 35.54
CA ASN A 20 -26.49 22.86 36.60
C ASN A 20 -25.97 21.43 36.48
N ASP A 21 -25.11 21.12 35.52
CA ASP A 21 -24.42 19.82 35.52
C ASP A 21 -23.10 19.88 36.30
N GLY A 22 -23.24 20.01 37.62
CA GLY A 22 -22.14 19.71 38.52
C GLY A 22 -22.01 18.20 38.70
N ARG A 23 -21.03 17.59 38.02
CA ARG A 23 -20.29 16.43 38.56
C ARG A 23 -18.80 16.79 38.53
N ILE A 24 -18.32 17.33 39.64
CA ILE A 24 -16.88 17.39 39.96
C ILE A 24 -16.48 15.96 40.37
N GLY A 25 -15.50 15.39 39.68
CA GLY A 25 -15.02 14.02 39.85
C GLY A 25 -14.24 13.74 41.14
N ASP A 26 -14.31 14.58 42.18
CA ASP A 26 -13.59 14.34 43.45
C ASP A 26 -14.30 14.83 44.73
N GLY A 27 -15.62 14.80 44.80
CA GLY A 27 -16.31 14.69 46.09
C GLY A 27 -16.07 15.80 47.14
N THR A 28 -15.76 17.04 46.75
CA THR A 28 -15.87 18.21 47.65
C THR A 28 -16.95 19.17 47.18
N SER A 29 -17.84 19.53 48.10
CA SER A 29 -19.07 20.28 47.85
C SER A 29 -18.91 21.76 48.18
N ASP A 30 -18.09 22.52 47.44
CA ASP A 30 -17.83 23.93 47.79
C ASP A 30 -17.85 24.87 46.58
N ALA A 31 -19.00 25.03 45.90
CA ALA A 31 -19.15 26.04 44.84
C ALA A 31 -20.24 27.10 45.09
N PHE A 32 -20.83 27.16 46.30
CA PHE A 32 -21.71 28.26 46.69
C PHE A 32 -21.53 28.59 48.17
N ASP A 33 -20.47 29.32 48.52
CA ASP A 33 -20.44 30.01 49.81
C ASP A 33 -21.42 31.19 49.78
N ALA A 34 -22.12 31.38 50.89
CA ALA A 34 -23.28 32.24 51.00
C ALA A 34 -22.86 33.72 50.99
N GLY A 35 -23.07 34.43 49.87
CA GLY A 35 -22.92 35.89 49.86
C GLY A 35 -22.71 36.62 48.54
N PHE A 36 -23.14 36.09 47.39
CA PHE A 36 -22.93 36.76 46.10
C PHE A 36 -24.20 37.47 45.58
N ASP A 37 -24.10 38.79 45.37
CA ASP A 37 -25.08 39.60 44.64
C ASP A 37 -24.97 39.24 43.15
N LEU A 38 -25.77 38.25 42.70
CA LEU A 38 -25.63 37.66 41.37
C LEU A 38 -26.16 38.53 40.22
N PHE A 39 -26.74 39.70 40.49
CA PHE A 39 -27.39 40.52 39.46
C PHE A 39 -27.35 42.01 39.78
N HIS A 40 -26.78 42.82 38.89
CA HIS A 40 -27.02 44.26 38.84
C HIS A 40 -27.93 44.58 37.65
N MET A 41 -29.25 44.52 37.85
CA MET A 41 -30.24 44.84 36.82
C MET A 41 -30.95 46.16 37.16
N PRO A 42 -30.39 47.33 36.81
CA PRO A 42 -31.14 48.55 36.96
C PRO A 42 -32.32 48.51 35.97
N TYR A 43 -33.54 48.74 36.46
CA TYR A 43 -34.78 48.94 35.67
C TYR A 43 -35.61 47.71 35.22
N VAL A 44 -35.34 46.51 35.74
CA VAL A 44 -36.18 45.31 35.49
C VAL A 44 -37.21 45.12 36.63
N SER A 45 -38.48 44.88 36.29
CA SER A 45 -39.55 44.56 37.27
C SER A 45 -40.14 43.16 37.04
N ASP A 46 -40.73 42.56 38.09
CA ASP A 46 -41.37 41.24 38.10
C ASP A 46 -40.44 40.08 37.67
N VAL A 47 -39.26 40.04 38.28
CA VAL A 47 -38.34 38.90 38.14
C VAL A 47 -38.95 37.67 38.81
N THR A 48 -39.19 36.63 38.02
CA THR A 48 -39.58 35.31 38.50
C THR A 48 -38.46 34.32 38.24
N SER A 49 -38.26 33.38 39.16
CA SER A 49 -37.34 32.27 38.95
C SER A 49 -38.05 30.95 39.22
N SER A 50 -37.73 29.93 38.43
CA SER A 50 -38.21 28.57 38.63
C SER A 50 -37.07 27.59 38.49
N MET A 51 -37.06 26.56 39.33
CA MET A 51 -36.17 25.41 39.17
C MET A 51 -36.97 24.18 38.75
N SER A 52 -36.44 23.44 37.77
CA SER A 52 -36.90 22.10 37.42
C SER A 52 -35.70 21.18 37.30
N GLY A 53 -35.57 20.18 38.18
CA GLY A 53 -34.35 19.37 38.24
C GLY A 53 -33.11 20.20 38.59
N ARG A 54 -32.05 20.06 37.80
CA ARG A 54 -30.79 20.84 37.91
C ARG A 54 -30.86 22.20 37.18
N GLN A 55 -32.03 22.59 36.68
CA GLN A 55 -32.17 23.71 35.79
C GLN A 55 -32.72 24.94 36.54
N LEU A 56 -32.07 26.11 36.46
CA LEU A 56 -32.55 27.38 37.02
C LEU A 56 -32.95 28.32 35.90
N THR A 57 -34.24 28.63 35.80
CA THR A 57 -34.78 29.57 34.82
C THR A 57 -35.09 30.89 35.52
N ILE A 58 -34.63 32.02 34.98
CA ILE A 58 -34.96 33.37 35.49
C ILE A 58 -35.63 34.16 34.37
N SER A 59 -36.68 34.90 34.68
CA SER A 59 -37.46 35.67 33.69
C SER A 59 -37.83 37.03 34.27
N GLY A 60 -37.74 38.10 33.47
CA GLY A 60 -38.00 39.47 33.92
C GLY A 60 -38.49 40.37 32.80
N VAL A 61 -39.19 41.45 33.15
CA VAL A 61 -39.81 42.38 32.20
C VAL A 61 -39.09 43.74 32.23
N SER A 62 -38.66 44.22 31.05
CA SER A 62 -38.16 45.59 30.83
C SER A 62 -39.02 46.27 29.76
N ASN A 63 -39.48 47.50 30.05
CA ASN A 63 -40.41 48.25 29.19
C ASN A 63 -39.75 49.43 28.47
N GLU A 64 -38.43 49.60 28.56
CA GLU A 64 -37.70 50.67 27.88
C GLU A 64 -36.89 50.12 26.70
N ALA A 65 -36.91 50.86 25.58
CA ALA A 65 -36.14 50.52 24.38
C ALA A 65 -34.66 50.89 24.59
N GLY A 66 -33.76 49.90 24.48
CA GLY A 66 -32.32 50.08 24.68
C GLY A 66 -31.87 49.87 26.13
N ALA A 67 -32.54 49.01 26.90
CA ALA A 67 -32.06 48.60 28.21
C ALA A 67 -30.85 47.67 28.06
N GLU A 68 -29.76 47.97 28.75
CA GLU A 68 -28.53 47.17 28.76
C GLU A 68 -28.56 46.23 29.96
N ILE A 69 -28.44 44.93 29.71
CA ILE A 69 -28.50 43.89 30.74
C ILE A 69 -27.15 43.17 30.74
N THR A 70 -26.46 43.23 31.89
CA THR A 70 -25.13 42.64 32.07
C THR A 70 -25.20 41.46 33.05
N PHE A 71 -24.63 40.33 32.66
CA PHE A 71 -24.50 39.14 33.49
C PHE A 71 -23.02 38.87 33.78
N GLU A 72 -22.66 38.71 35.05
CA GLU A 72 -21.30 38.34 35.46
C GLU A 72 -21.30 36.91 36.01
N ARG A 73 -20.42 36.05 35.47
CA ARG A 73 -20.17 34.71 36.00
C ARG A 73 -18.70 34.51 36.35
N SER A 74 -18.44 33.79 37.44
CA SER A 74 -17.09 33.36 37.82
C SER A 74 -16.92 31.87 37.54
N LEU A 75 -15.94 31.52 36.71
CA LEU A 75 -15.59 30.13 36.39
C LEU A 75 -14.39 29.69 37.24
N TYR A 76 -14.54 28.59 37.97
CA TYR A 76 -13.47 27.94 38.72
C TYR A 76 -13.20 26.55 38.13
N VAL A 77 -11.99 26.33 37.63
CA VAL A 77 -11.53 25.02 37.14
C VAL A 77 -10.67 24.38 38.25
N PRO A 78 -11.07 23.23 38.83
CA PRO A 78 -10.31 22.59 39.90
C PRO A 78 -8.91 22.17 39.43
N THR A 79 -7.93 22.24 40.33
CA THR A 79 -6.50 21.99 40.03
C THR A 79 -6.14 20.52 39.78
N THR A 80 -7.11 19.61 39.71
CA THR A 80 -6.88 18.17 39.49
C THR A 80 -7.92 17.57 38.53
N GLY A 81 -7.56 17.48 37.24
CA GLY A 81 -8.20 16.64 36.23
C GLY A 81 -9.67 16.94 35.93
N GLY A 82 -10.12 18.16 36.23
CA GLY A 82 -11.51 18.57 36.05
C GLY A 82 -11.75 19.29 34.72
N TRP A 83 -12.97 19.11 34.19
CA TRP A 83 -13.52 19.97 33.15
C TRP A 83 -14.81 20.63 33.65
N ALA A 84 -15.11 21.81 33.14
CA ALA A 84 -16.33 22.55 33.45
C ALA A 84 -16.97 23.04 32.15
N ARG A 85 -18.29 22.87 32.02
CA ARG A 85 -19.07 23.31 30.87
C ARG A 85 -20.32 24.06 31.30
N PHE A 86 -20.56 25.24 30.73
CA PHE A 86 -21.77 26.01 30.94
C PHE A 86 -22.32 26.55 29.63
N VAL A 87 -23.64 26.53 29.47
CA VAL A 87 -24.32 27.21 28.36
C VAL A 87 -25.29 28.20 28.96
N ASP A 88 -25.18 29.46 28.54
CA ASP A 88 -26.11 30.52 28.92
C ASP A 88 -26.82 31.03 27.66
N THR A 89 -28.16 31.05 27.67
CA THR A 89 -28.98 31.42 26.49
C THR A 89 -29.98 32.52 26.80
N ALA A 90 -29.78 33.73 26.26
CA ALA A 90 -30.70 34.85 26.41
C ALA A 90 -31.64 34.97 25.19
N THR A 91 -32.95 35.06 25.42
CA THR A 91 -33.95 35.21 24.34
C THR A 91 -34.78 36.47 24.50
N ASN A 92 -34.79 37.35 23.49
CA ASN A 92 -35.60 38.56 23.46
C ASN A 92 -37.04 38.28 23.02
N ILE A 93 -37.92 38.07 23.98
CA ILE A 93 -39.37 37.94 23.76
C ILE A 93 -40.14 39.25 23.99
N GLY A 94 -39.44 40.40 23.97
CA GLY A 94 -40.03 41.74 23.98
C GLY A 94 -40.26 42.31 22.58
N ALA A 95 -41.05 43.38 22.46
CA ALA A 95 -41.42 43.99 21.17
C ALA A 95 -40.39 45.00 20.61
N ALA A 96 -39.30 45.26 21.32
CA ALA A 96 -38.21 46.15 20.90
C ALA A 96 -36.87 45.40 20.96
N THR A 97 -35.93 45.81 20.11
CA THR A 97 -34.55 45.31 20.12
C THR A 97 -33.85 45.69 21.42
N GLN A 98 -33.09 44.76 21.99
CA GLN A 98 -32.39 44.93 23.26
C GLN A 98 -30.92 44.52 23.13
N THR A 99 -30.06 45.06 23.97
CA THR A 99 -28.62 44.75 23.99
C THR A 99 -28.30 43.95 25.24
N VAL A 100 -27.66 42.80 25.06
CA VAL A 100 -27.32 41.84 26.10
C VAL A 100 -25.80 41.69 26.15
N THR A 101 -25.22 41.86 27.33
CA THR A 101 -23.79 41.68 27.55
C THR A 101 -23.56 40.48 28.46
N PHE A 102 -22.84 39.49 27.95
CA PHE A 102 -22.36 38.33 28.69
C PHE A 102 -20.94 38.63 29.17
N SER A 103 -20.70 38.56 30.49
CA SER A 103 -19.39 38.79 31.09
C SER A 103 -18.97 37.56 31.89
N VAL A 104 -17.79 37.01 31.55
CA VAL A 104 -17.19 35.89 32.28
C VAL A 104 -15.86 36.32 32.87
N ARG A 105 -15.70 36.06 34.17
CA ARG A 105 -14.46 36.24 34.92
C ARG A 105 -13.87 34.88 35.24
N THR A 106 -12.62 34.67 34.88
CA THR A 106 -11.87 33.46 35.24
C THR A 106 -10.85 33.79 36.32
N ASP A 107 -10.91 33.08 37.45
CA ASP A 107 -9.87 33.11 38.49
C ASP A 107 -8.93 31.91 38.23
N LEU A 108 -7.75 32.19 37.68
CA LEU A 108 -6.78 31.15 37.28
C LEU A 108 -5.85 30.72 38.43
N GLY A 109 -6.05 31.25 39.64
CA GLY A 109 -5.25 30.90 40.80
C GLY A 109 -3.93 31.68 40.88
N SER A 110 -3.64 32.15 42.09
CA SER A 110 -2.67 33.21 42.44
C SER A 110 -1.15 32.97 42.22
N ASN A 111 -0.68 32.27 41.19
CA ASN A 111 0.78 32.06 41.00
C ASN A 111 1.34 32.05 39.56
N TYR A 112 0.56 32.33 38.51
CA TYR A 112 1.00 32.08 37.14
C TYR A 112 0.69 33.27 36.23
N ALA A 113 1.66 33.68 35.41
CA ALA A 113 1.58 34.91 34.61
C ALA A 113 1.19 34.58 33.17
N THR A 114 0.00 34.99 32.74
CA THR A 114 -0.55 34.65 31.42
C THR A 114 0.20 35.34 30.26
N GLU A 115 0.66 34.58 29.27
CA GLU A 115 1.05 35.08 27.94
C GLU A 115 -0.04 34.67 26.91
N ILE A 116 -0.26 35.48 25.88
CA ILE A 116 -1.27 35.21 24.84
C ILE A 116 -0.52 34.70 23.61
N LEU A 117 -0.51 33.38 23.40
CA LEU A 117 0.10 32.78 22.21
C LEU A 117 -0.87 32.80 21.02
N ALA A 118 -0.49 33.52 19.96
CA ALA A 118 -0.97 33.25 18.61
C ALA A 118 0.07 32.34 17.94
N THR A 119 -0.23 31.05 17.78
CA THR A 119 0.71 30.09 17.19
C THR A 119 0.76 30.22 15.67
N SER A 120 1.96 30.12 15.13
CA SER A 120 2.30 30.23 13.71
C SER A 120 3.11 29.00 13.26
N SER A 121 2.48 28.10 12.51
CA SER A 121 3.12 27.08 11.64
C SER A 121 1.99 26.32 10.90
N GLY A 122 1.80 26.26 9.58
CA GLY A 122 2.57 26.72 8.42
C GLY A 122 2.11 25.93 7.18
N ASP A 123 0.96 26.34 6.61
CA ASP A 123 0.35 26.08 5.26
C ASP A 123 0.01 24.64 4.83
N LEU A 124 -1.18 24.37 4.25
CA LEU A 124 -1.81 25.13 3.15
C LEU A 124 -3.30 25.42 3.35
N ALA A 125 -3.61 26.70 3.67
CA ALA A 125 -4.76 27.50 3.21
C ALA A 125 -5.09 28.58 4.26
N PHE A 126 -4.71 29.82 3.98
CA PHE A 126 -5.20 30.98 4.73
C PHE A 126 -6.69 31.21 4.43
N ASP A 127 -7.57 30.96 5.40
CA ASP A 127 -8.97 31.42 5.39
C ASP A 127 -9.27 32.30 6.62
N SER A 128 -10.22 33.22 6.47
CA SER A 128 -10.66 34.28 7.38
C SER A 128 -11.36 33.84 8.68
N ASP A 129 -11.39 32.54 8.99
CA ASP A 129 -12.31 31.93 9.97
C ASP A 129 -11.65 31.37 11.25
N ASP A 130 -10.52 31.92 11.69
CA ASP A 130 -9.95 31.56 13.01
C ASP A 130 -10.93 31.92 14.16
N ARG A 131 -11.49 30.90 14.81
CA ARG A 131 -12.65 30.94 15.73
C ARG A 131 -12.32 30.71 17.22
N SER A 132 -11.05 30.63 17.62
CA SER A 132 -10.65 30.33 19.00
C SER A 132 -9.50 31.19 19.52
N ILE A 133 -9.58 31.62 20.78
CA ILE A 133 -8.47 32.24 21.53
C ILE A 133 -7.98 31.24 22.57
N LEU A 134 -6.66 30.97 22.58
CA LEU A 134 -5.98 30.22 23.64
C LEU A 134 -5.04 31.15 24.39
N THR A 135 -4.96 31.00 25.71
CA THR A 135 -3.93 31.63 26.55
C THR A 135 -3.03 30.53 27.11
N ASP A 136 -1.73 30.67 26.95
CA ASP A 136 -0.68 29.72 27.38
C ASP A 136 0.47 30.53 27.96
N ASP A 137 0.93 30.22 29.18
CA ASP A 137 2.03 30.93 29.84
C ASP A 137 3.42 30.41 29.46
N GLY A 138 3.51 29.48 28.50
CA GLY A 138 4.76 29.14 27.81
C GLY A 138 5.74 28.33 28.67
N ASN A 139 5.26 27.61 29.69
CA ASN A 139 6.09 26.69 30.46
C ASN A 139 5.54 25.26 30.46
N ALA A 140 6.43 24.27 30.44
CA ALA A 140 6.06 22.88 30.22
C ALA A 140 5.50 22.20 31.49
N GLN A 141 4.37 21.51 31.29
CA GLN A 141 3.64 20.56 32.15
C GLN A 141 2.76 21.12 33.27
N GLY A 142 1.45 21.14 33.01
CA GLY A 142 0.40 21.02 34.03
C GLY A 142 -0.50 22.22 34.27
N ASP A 143 -0.48 23.22 33.39
CA ASP A 143 -1.25 24.45 33.57
C ASP A 143 -2.68 24.36 32.97
N PRO A 144 -3.68 24.99 33.62
CA PRO A 144 -5.06 24.97 33.13
C PRO A 144 -5.23 25.84 31.88
N MET A 145 -5.75 25.25 30.81
CA MET A 145 -6.04 25.92 29.54
C MET A 145 -7.53 26.29 29.47
N VAL A 146 -7.84 27.55 29.16
CA VAL A 146 -9.23 28.01 28.96
C VAL A 146 -9.42 28.42 27.51
N GLY A 147 -10.35 27.75 26.82
CA GLY A 147 -10.77 28.09 25.45
C GLY A 147 -12.19 28.65 25.46
N ILE A 148 -12.47 29.61 24.59
CA ILE A 148 -13.81 30.21 24.43
C ILE A 148 -14.15 30.20 22.94
N ALA A 149 -15.32 29.66 22.59
CA ALA A 149 -15.85 29.62 21.22
C ALA A 149 -17.17 30.39 21.14
N PHE A 150 -17.34 31.19 20.08
CA PHE A 150 -18.52 32.04 19.86
C PHE A 150 -19.32 31.57 18.64
N GLY A 151 -20.65 31.46 18.79
CA GLY A 151 -21.53 30.86 17.78
C GLY A 151 -21.91 31.74 16.58
N ASP A 152 -21.48 33.01 16.52
CA ASP A 152 -21.89 33.96 15.47
C ASP A 152 -20.77 34.37 14.51
N GLY A 153 -19.55 33.86 14.68
CA GLY A 153 -18.40 34.15 13.81
C GLY A 153 -17.82 35.58 13.92
N SER A 154 -18.20 36.38 14.93
CA SER A 154 -17.62 37.71 15.13
C SER A 154 -16.52 37.73 16.21
N ARG A 155 -15.44 38.48 15.97
CA ARG A 155 -14.38 38.71 16.99
C ARG A 155 -14.92 39.62 18.10
N PRO A 156 -14.57 39.39 19.39
CA PRO A 156 -14.90 40.34 20.45
C PRO A 156 -14.24 41.69 20.17
N ALA A 157 -15.00 42.77 20.33
CA ALA A 157 -14.52 44.12 20.02
C ALA A 157 -13.54 44.65 21.07
N ASP A 158 -13.58 44.18 22.33
CA ASP A 158 -12.69 44.63 23.40
C ASP A 158 -12.47 43.53 24.45
N TYR A 159 -11.25 43.40 24.97
CA TYR A 159 -10.92 42.63 26.17
C TYR A 159 -10.19 43.54 27.16
N THR A 160 -10.43 43.37 28.46
CA THR A 160 -9.74 44.17 29.48
C THR A 160 -9.03 43.26 30.48
N LEU A 161 -7.69 43.27 30.44
CA LEU A 161 -6.87 42.65 31.47
C LEU A 161 -6.94 43.49 32.75
N ILE A 162 -7.54 42.94 33.81
CA ILE A 162 -7.71 43.64 35.09
C ILE A 162 -6.51 43.37 36.02
N SER A 163 -5.94 42.15 35.98
CA SER A 163 -4.65 41.79 36.58
C SER A 163 -4.12 40.46 36.00
N ASN A 164 -2.91 40.03 36.41
CA ASN A 164 -2.27 38.80 35.90
C ASN A 164 -3.04 37.50 36.22
N ASP A 165 -3.95 37.50 37.20
CA ASP A 165 -4.62 36.28 37.69
C ASP A 165 -6.15 36.29 37.41
N ASP A 166 -6.66 37.39 36.82
CA ASP A 166 -8.09 37.64 36.61
C ASP A 166 -8.32 38.20 35.20
N VAL A 167 -8.91 37.38 34.32
CA VAL A 167 -9.30 37.79 32.96
C VAL A 167 -10.82 37.89 32.90
N ILE A 168 -11.32 39.02 32.38
CA ILE A 168 -12.74 39.21 32.10
C ILE A 168 -12.95 39.27 30.59
N PHE A 169 -13.82 38.41 30.10
CA PHE A 169 -14.29 38.38 28.72
C PHE A 169 -15.71 38.90 28.66
N GLU A 170 -15.93 39.93 27.85
CA GLU A 170 -17.26 40.50 27.63
C GLU A 170 -17.67 40.33 26.16
N TYR A 171 -18.86 39.79 25.96
CA TYR A 171 -19.46 39.64 24.64
C TYR A 171 -20.84 40.29 24.66
N THR A 172 -21.00 41.34 23.86
CA THR A 172 -22.23 42.12 23.77
C THR A 172 -22.91 41.88 22.44
N VAL A 173 -24.16 41.44 22.48
CA VAL A 173 -24.98 41.16 21.31
C VAL A 173 -26.30 41.93 21.38
N THR A 174 -26.78 42.39 20.23
CA THR A 174 -28.05 43.11 20.14
C THR A 174 -29.11 42.22 19.51
N LEU A 175 -30.15 41.88 20.25
CA LEU A 175 -31.20 40.93 19.88
C LEU A 175 -32.48 41.64 19.51
N ALA A 176 -33.02 41.42 18.32
CA ALA A 176 -34.33 41.90 17.91
C ALA A 176 -35.47 41.07 18.56
N PRO A 177 -36.73 41.54 18.49
CA PRO A 177 -37.89 40.79 18.97
C PRO A 177 -37.99 39.38 18.36
N GLY A 178 -37.91 38.36 19.20
CA GLY A 178 -37.94 36.94 18.86
C GLY A 178 -36.57 36.27 18.73
N GLU A 179 -35.47 37.02 18.84
CA GLU A 179 -34.11 36.48 18.65
C GLU A 179 -33.48 36.04 19.97
N SER A 180 -32.65 34.98 19.90
CA SER A 180 -31.87 34.45 21.01
C SER A 180 -30.37 34.52 20.73
N ALA A 181 -29.58 34.62 21.77
CA ALA A 181 -28.15 34.35 21.72
C ALA A 181 -27.74 33.42 22.86
N SER A 182 -26.89 32.46 22.52
CA SER A 182 -26.31 31.50 23.44
C SER A 182 -24.80 31.61 23.43
N ILE A 183 -24.19 31.42 24.60
CA ILE A 183 -22.76 31.34 24.76
C ILE A 183 -22.40 30.06 25.52
N LEU A 184 -21.43 29.32 24.98
CA LEU A 184 -20.88 28.11 25.56
C LEU A 184 -19.52 28.44 26.18
N TYR A 185 -19.38 28.13 27.45
CA TYR A 185 -18.14 28.22 28.20
C TYR A 185 -17.61 26.81 28.45
N PHE A 186 -16.34 26.56 28.14
CA PHE A 186 -15.67 25.32 28.48
C PHE A 186 -14.30 25.60 29.10
N GLY A 187 -13.90 24.78 30.07
CA GLY A 187 -12.56 24.82 30.66
C GLY A 187 -12.09 23.40 30.95
N VAL A 188 -10.82 23.12 30.65
CA VAL A 188 -10.23 21.78 30.79
C VAL A 188 -8.84 21.94 31.40
N GLN A 189 -8.50 21.12 32.39
CA GLN A 189 -7.11 21.01 32.81
C GLN A 189 -6.42 19.89 32.01
N SER A 190 -5.48 20.23 31.13
CA SER A 190 -4.64 19.23 30.42
C SER A 190 -3.18 19.40 30.82
N TYR A 191 -2.48 18.28 31.02
CA TYR A 191 -1.04 18.27 31.32
C TYR A 191 -0.16 18.30 30.07
N ASP A 192 -0.76 18.17 28.88
CA ASP A 192 -0.06 18.12 27.60
C ASP A 192 -0.79 18.92 26.51
N LEU A 193 -0.02 19.70 25.74
CA LEU A 193 -0.52 20.58 24.68
C LEU A 193 -0.91 19.77 23.43
N SER A 194 -0.30 18.60 23.21
CA SER A 194 -0.62 17.69 22.10
C SER A 194 -2.02 17.09 22.23
N ASP A 195 -2.44 16.73 23.44
CA ASP A 195 -3.76 16.12 23.70
C ASP A 195 -4.89 17.15 23.55
N ALA A 196 -4.63 18.40 23.95
CA ALA A 196 -5.56 19.51 23.74
C ALA A 196 -5.65 19.92 22.25
N GLN A 197 -4.54 19.82 21.50
CA GLN A 197 -4.51 20.07 20.06
C GLN A 197 -5.16 18.95 19.26
N ALA A 198 -5.07 17.69 19.70
CA ALA A 198 -5.82 16.56 19.14
C ALA A 198 -7.34 16.73 19.37
N MET A 199 -7.76 17.17 20.57
CA MET A 199 -9.16 17.50 20.83
C MET A 199 -9.68 18.74 20.08
N LEU A 200 -8.80 19.66 19.65
CA LEU A 200 -9.19 20.86 18.90
C LEU A 200 -9.14 20.67 17.38
N ALA A 201 -8.36 19.71 16.87
CA ALA A 201 -8.43 19.27 15.47
C ALA A 201 -9.83 18.70 15.14
N VAL A 202 -10.48 18.08 16.14
CA VAL A 202 -11.89 17.63 16.12
C VAL A 202 -12.89 18.80 16.05
N LEU A 203 -12.49 20.03 16.40
CA LEU A 203 -13.34 21.24 16.33
C LEU A 203 -13.04 22.15 15.12
N GLY A 204 -12.16 21.71 14.20
CA GLY A 204 -11.77 22.44 13.00
C GLY A 204 -12.72 22.33 11.79
N GLY A 205 -13.74 21.46 11.84
CA GLY A 205 -14.83 21.35 10.84
C GLY A 205 -16.10 22.15 11.19
N PRO A 206 -17.07 22.32 10.26
CA PRO A 206 -18.22 23.23 10.43
C PRO A 206 -19.16 22.86 11.59
N LEU A 207 -19.82 23.90 12.12
CA LEU A 207 -20.51 23.96 13.41
C LEU A 207 -21.82 23.14 13.50
N PRO A 208 -22.12 22.57 14.68
CA PRO A 208 -23.41 21.94 14.97
C PRO A 208 -24.54 22.98 15.10
N GLY A 209 -25.73 22.62 14.60
CA GLY A 209 -27.00 23.02 15.21
C GLY A 209 -27.58 24.42 14.99
N SER A 210 -26.89 25.39 14.36
CA SER A 210 -27.52 26.73 14.16
C SER A 210 -28.53 26.81 13.01
N MET A 211 -28.78 25.70 12.30
CA MET A 211 -29.88 25.60 11.31
C MET A 211 -31.04 24.68 11.75
N LEU A 212 -31.00 24.12 12.96
CA LEU A 212 -31.83 22.97 13.34
C LEU A 212 -33.03 23.30 14.25
N GLU A 213 -33.39 24.57 14.46
CA GLU A 213 -34.69 24.91 15.05
C GLU A 213 -35.57 25.79 14.13
N GLY A 214 -36.15 25.09 13.15
CA GLY A 214 -37.51 25.21 12.62
C GLY A 214 -38.03 23.82 12.21
N ILE A 215 -37.37 22.77 12.69
CA ILE A 215 -37.43 21.43 12.14
C ILE A 215 -38.24 20.52 13.09
N PRO A 216 -39.27 19.81 12.60
CA PRO A 216 -40.11 18.94 13.41
C PRO A 216 -39.36 17.83 14.15
N ASP A 217 -39.90 17.38 15.28
CA ASP A 217 -39.30 16.43 16.26
C ASP A 217 -38.71 15.12 15.69
N GLU A 218 -39.11 14.66 14.50
CA GLU A 218 -38.50 13.48 13.83
C GLU A 218 -37.05 13.76 13.37
N THR A 219 -36.70 15.02 13.12
CA THR A 219 -35.35 15.41 12.66
C THR A 219 -34.43 15.79 13.83
N LEU A 220 -34.97 16.03 15.03
CA LEU A 220 -34.17 16.25 16.25
C LEU A 220 -33.61 14.94 16.83
N ALA A 221 -34.26 13.81 16.54
CA ALA A 221 -33.82 12.48 16.98
C ALA A 221 -32.55 11.99 16.26
N GLN A 222 -32.29 12.43 15.02
CA GLN A 222 -31.06 12.12 14.27
C GLN A 222 -29.83 12.91 14.75
N ILE A 223 -29.99 13.92 15.60
CA ILE A 223 -28.91 14.83 16.04
C ILE A 223 -28.34 14.43 17.43
N LEU A 224 -28.95 13.47 18.12
CA LEU A 224 -28.73 13.19 19.55
C LEU A 224 -28.14 11.80 19.86
N ASN A 225 -27.53 11.10 18.90
CA ASN A 225 -27.09 9.71 19.11
C ASN A 225 -25.74 9.53 19.84
N TYR A 226 -25.36 10.51 20.66
CA TYR A 226 -24.36 10.38 21.73
C TYR A 226 -25.06 10.33 23.11
N GLY A 227 -26.20 9.63 23.18
CA GLY A 227 -27.13 9.69 24.29
C GLY A 227 -27.18 8.43 25.14
N THR A 228 -26.25 8.30 26.09
CA THR A 228 -26.31 7.46 27.29
C THR A 228 -27.63 6.70 27.56
N GLY A 229 -27.61 5.38 27.38
CA GLY A 229 -28.35 4.40 28.19
C GLY A 229 -29.88 4.54 28.25
N VAL A 230 -30.56 4.33 27.12
CA VAL A 230 -31.99 3.99 27.09
C VAL A 230 -32.13 2.51 26.76
N SER A 231 -32.92 1.79 27.54
CA SER A 231 -33.02 0.32 27.52
C SER A 231 -33.86 -0.25 26.36
N ARG A 232 -33.60 0.17 25.12
CA ARG A 232 -34.25 -0.36 23.91
C ARG A 232 -33.21 -0.48 22.80
N PRO A 233 -33.36 -1.47 21.89
CA PRO A 233 -32.61 -1.51 20.64
C PRO A 233 -32.79 -0.17 19.93
N ASP A 234 -31.69 0.56 19.75
CA ASP A 234 -31.67 1.86 19.08
C ASP A 234 -31.03 1.71 17.68
N THR A 235 -31.44 2.56 16.74
CA THR A 235 -30.91 2.58 15.37
C THR A 235 -30.15 3.88 15.14
N HIS A 236 -28.92 3.76 14.67
CA HIS A 236 -27.96 4.81 14.43
C HIS A 236 -27.85 5.07 12.93
N TYR A 237 -27.83 6.34 12.54
CA TYR A 237 -27.71 6.78 11.16
C TYR A 237 -26.61 7.84 11.07
N GLY A 238 -25.62 7.59 10.23
CA GLY A 238 -24.69 8.57 9.71
C GLY A 238 -25.26 9.35 8.52
N ASN A 239 -24.37 9.91 7.72
CA ASN A 239 -24.64 10.80 6.61
C ASN A 239 -23.59 10.60 5.49
N GLU A 240 -23.36 11.61 4.65
CA GLU A 240 -22.49 11.49 3.47
C GLU A 240 -21.02 11.91 3.75
N PHE A 241 -20.65 12.01 5.01
CA PHE A 241 -19.35 12.46 5.49
C PHE A 241 -18.89 11.52 6.59
N ASP A 242 -17.57 11.47 6.78
CA ASP A 242 -16.89 10.77 7.86
C ASP A 242 -17.59 10.98 9.21
N ASP A 243 -18.15 9.90 9.73
CA ASP A 243 -18.98 9.85 10.91
C ASP A 243 -18.31 9.05 12.03
N LEU A 244 -18.68 9.40 13.26
CA LEU A 244 -18.33 8.63 14.45
C LEU A 244 -19.60 8.20 15.16
N LEU A 245 -19.89 6.90 15.10
CA LEU A 245 -21.07 6.29 15.68
C LEU A 245 -20.68 5.42 16.88
N GLY A 246 -21.37 5.59 18.01
CA GLY A 246 -21.15 4.81 19.24
C GLY A 246 -22.40 4.06 19.68
N GLY A 247 -22.20 2.84 20.14
CA GLY A 247 -23.22 1.91 20.64
C GLY A 247 -23.26 1.77 22.16
N SER A 248 -23.78 0.65 22.63
CA SER A 248 -23.91 0.35 24.05
C SER A 248 -23.71 -1.14 24.36
N SER A 249 -24.43 -1.71 25.31
CA SER A 249 -24.31 -3.15 25.67
C SER A 249 -25.56 -3.94 25.28
N LEU A 250 -26.30 -3.41 24.31
CA LEU A 250 -27.59 -3.88 23.85
C LEU A 250 -27.50 -4.14 22.34
N ASP A 251 -28.46 -4.89 21.80
CA ASP A 251 -28.52 -5.17 20.36
C ASP A 251 -28.96 -3.90 19.59
N GLU A 252 -28.04 -3.30 18.84
CA GLU A 252 -28.19 -2.04 18.11
C GLU A 252 -28.15 -2.25 16.58
N THR A 253 -28.42 -1.18 15.83
CA THR A 253 -28.28 -1.19 14.37
C THR A 253 -27.67 0.11 13.86
N PHE A 254 -26.66 0.05 13.01
CA PHE A 254 -25.91 1.21 12.49
C PHE A 254 -25.98 1.26 10.96
N TYR A 255 -26.16 2.46 10.41
CA TYR A 255 -26.03 2.75 8.98
C TYR A 255 -25.12 3.97 8.85
N ALA A 256 -23.85 3.80 8.47
CA ALA A 256 -22.88 4.89 8.43
C ALA A 256 -23.00 5.71 7.12
N LEU A 257 -23.22 5.01 6.00
CA LEU A 257 -23.59 5.48 4.65
C LEU A 257 -22.41 5.80 3.73
N GLU A 258 -22.05 7.06 3.51
CA GLU A 258 -20.90 7.41 2.66
C GLU A 258 -19.88 8.16 3.53
N GLY A 259 -18.59 7.95 3.32
CA GLY A 259 -17.52 8.59 4.10
C GLY A 259 -16.59 7.56 4.73
N ASP A 260 -15.44 8.01 5.23
CA ASP A 260 -14.53 7.14 5.97
C ASP A 260 -14.97 7.13 7.44
N ASP A 261 -15.80 6.16 7.83
CA ASP A 261 -16.55 6.16 9.08
C ASP A 261 -15.88 5.33 10.18
N MET A 262 -16.17 5.70 11.45
CA MET A 262 -15.76 4.92 12.62
C MET A 262 -16.98 4.51 13.44
N VAL A 263 -17.21 3.20 13.55
CA VAL A 263 -18.31 2.61 14.32
C VAL A 263 -17.76 1.84 15.52
N LEU A 264 -18.24 2.18 16.72
CA LEU A 264 -17.92 1.51 17.97
C LEU A 264 -19.22 0.93 18.56
N ALA A 265 -19.59 -0.30 18.22
CA ALA A 265 -20.87 -0.88 18.62
C ALA A 265 -20.89 -1.35 20.09
N GLU A 266 -19.70 -1.62 20.67
CA GLU A 266 -19.44 -2.02 22.06
C GLU A 266 -19.90 -3.45 22.41
N GLY A 267 -21.18 -3.74 22.49
CA GLY A 267 -21.64 -5.12 22.65
C GLY A 267 -23.15 -5.26 22.74
N GLY A 268 -23.63 -6.50 22.79
CA GLY A 268 -24.96 -6.82 22.26
C GLY A 268 -24.79 -7.45 20.88
N ALA A 269 -25.84 -8.05 20.32
CA ALA A 269 -25.79 -8.59 18.96
C ALA A 269 -26.18 -7.50 17.96
N ASP A 270 -25.18 -6.83 17.40
CA ASP A 270 -25.31 -5.62 16.61
C ASP A 270 -25.41 -5.91 15.11
N THR A 271 -25.95 -4.94 14.36
CA THR A 271 -25.92 -4.97 12.89
C THR A 271 -25.39 -3.65 12.35
N VAL A 272 -24.29 -3.67 11.63
CA VAL A 272 -23.60 -2.50 11.09
C VAL A 272 -23.55 -2.59 9.56
N TRP A 273 -24.00 -1.54 8.90
CA TRP A 273 -23.71 -1.27 7.49
C TRP A 273 -22.85 -0.01 7.43
N ALA A 274 -21.58 -0.16 7.09
CA ALA A 274 -20.62 0.95 7.07
C ALA A 274 -20.85 1.77 5.78
N GLY A 275 -20.71 1.17 4.60
CA GLY A 275 -21.23 1.70 3.34
C GLY A 275 -20.13 1.99 2.32
N ASP A 276 -20.13 3.18 1.71
CA ASP A 276 -19.06 3.58 0.78
C ASP A 276 -18.01 4.39 1.54
N GLY A 277 -16.72 4.10 1.38
CA GLY A 277 -15.60 4.77 2.06
C GLY A 277 -14.71 3.75 2.75
N ASN A 278 -13.57 4.20 3.30
CA ASN A 278 -12.66 3.32 4.03
C ASN A 278 -13.02 3.33 5.51
N ASP A 279 -13.80 2.35 5.93
CA ASP A 279 -14.46 2.34 7.23
C ASP A 279 -13.65 1.58 8.29
N THR A 280 -13.91 1.90 9.57
CA THR A 280 -13.39 1.16 10.72
C THR A 280 -14.51 0.80 11.68
N VAL A 281 -14.79 -0.49 11.82
CA VAL A 281 -15.84 -1.01 12.69
C VAL A 281 -15.26 -1.87 13.80
N LEU A 282 -15.59 -1.54 15.04
CA LEU A 282 -15.40 -2.39 16.21
C LEU A 282 -16.77 -2.84 16.72
N ALA A 283 -17.16 -4.08 16.42
CA ALA A 283 -18.45 -4.63 16.81
C ALA A 283 -18.50 -4.93 18.32
N GLY A 284 -17.46 -5.58 18.84
CA GLY A 284 -17.20 -5.67 20.27
C GLY A 284 -17.60 -7.02 20.85
N ALA A 285 -18.64 -7.10 21.67
CA ALA A 285 -19.03 -8.35 22.32
C ALA A 285 -20.47 -8.73 21.99
N GLY A 286 -20.68 -9.85 21.31
CA GLY A 286 -22.00 -10.23 20.85
C GLY A 286 -21.95 -11.22 19.71
N ASN A 287 -23.02 -11.32 18.96
CA ASN A 287 -23.01 -12.07 17.71
C ASN A 287 -23.41 -11.06 16.64
N ASP A 288 -22.41 -10.42 16.08
CA ASP A 288 -22.55 -9.20 15.31
C ASP A 288 -22.62 -9.50 13.82
N MET A 289 -23.24 -8.60 13.07
CA MET A 289 -23.29 -8.63 11.61
C MET A 289 -22.75 -7.30 11.10
N VAL A 290 -21.61 -7.33 10.41
CA VAL A 290 -20.95 -6.13 9.88
C VAL A 290 -20.76 -6.30 8.38
N ASP A 291 -21.17 -5.28 7.64
CA ASP A 291 -20.99 -5.15 6.18
C ASP A 291 -20.23 -3.83 5.94
N GLY A 292 -18.97 -3.95 5.49
CA GLY A 292 -18.05 -2.84 5.20
C GLY A 292 -18.52 -2.05 4.00
N GLY A 293 -18.76 -2.74 2.88
CA GLY A 293 -19.39 -2.18 1.69
C GLY A 293 -18.37 -1.94 0.59
N ALA A 294 -18.01 -0.69 0.31
CA ALA A 294 -17.06 -0.36 -0.75
C ALA A 294 -15.99 0.60 -0.25
N GLY A 295 -14.72 0.21 -0.35
CA GLY A 295 -13.57 0.91 0.18
C GLY A 295 -12.62 -0.11 0.80
N ASP A 296 -11.47 0.35 1.31
CA ASP A 296 -10.54 -0.52 2.03
C ASP A 296 -10.89 -0.46 3.52
N ASP A 297 -11.64 -1.46 4.01
CA ASP A 297 -12.27 -1.44 5.33
C ASP A 297 -11.48 -2.20 6.41
N VAL A 298 -11.71 -1.84 7.68
CA VAL A 298 -11.19 -2.56 8.85
C VAL A 298 -12.33 -2.97 9.76
N LEU A 299 -12.62 -4.28 9.80
CA LEU A 299 -13.74 -4.84 10.56
C LEU A 299 -13.23 -5.76 11.67
N LEU A 300 -13.61 -5.46 12.91
CA LEU A 300 -13.24 -6.23 14.10
C LEU A 300 -14.51 -6.75 14.79
N GLY A 301 -14.74 -8.07 14.74
CA GLY A 301 -15.88 -8.76 15.37
C GLY A 301 -15.79 -8.71 16.89
N GLY A 302 -14.77 -9.36 17.45
CA GLY A 302 -14.48 -9.35 18.88
C GLY A 302 -14.92 -10.63 19.58
N ASP A 303 -15.70 -10.52 20.66
CA ASP A 303 -16.16 -11.70 21.41
C ASP A 303 -17.53 -12.17 20.87
N GLY A 304 -17.62 -13.41 20.41
CA GLY A 304 -18.83 -14.16 20.10
C GLY A 304 -18.83 -14.66 18.66
N ASN A 305 -20.00 -14.96 18.09
CA ASN A 305 -20.06 -15.55 16.75
C ASN A 305 -20.54 -14.50 15.74
N ASP A 306 -19.59 -13.91 15.03
CA ASP A 306 -19.78 -12.73 14.21
C ASP A 306 -19.89 -13.09 12.73
N THR A 307 -20.44 -12.17 11.95
CA THR A 307 -20.44 -12.22 10.48
C THR A 307 -19.89 -10.90 9.98
N LEU A 308 -18.75 -10.96 9.30
CA LEU A 308 -18.04 -9.81 8.76
C LEU A 308 -17.96 -9.95 7.23
N ILE A 309 -18.38 -8.93 6.50
CA ILE A 309 -18.35 -8.86 5.04
C ILE A 309 -17.55 -7.59 4.69
N GLY A 310 -16.42 -7.72 4.01
CA GLY A 310 -15.59 -6.59 3.56
C GLY A 310 -16.28 -5.86 2.41
N GLY A 311 -16.42 -6.52 1.27
CA GLY A 311 -17.17 -6.04 0.13
C GLY A 311 -16.29 -5.77 -1.08
N VAL A 312 -16.07 -4.50 -1.44
CA VAL A 312 -15.23 -4.11 -2.58
C VAL A 312 -14.09 -3.23 -2.09
N GLY A 313 -12.85 -3.65 -2.29
CA GLY A 313 -11.65 -2.94 -1.86
C GLY A 313 -10.72 -3.91 -1.14
N ALA A 314 -9.55 -3.45 -0.70
CA ALA A 314 -8.62 -4.31 0.04
C ALA A 314 -8.92 -4.25 1.53
N ASP A 315 -9.61 -5.26 2.05
CA ASP A 315 -10.21 -5.25 3.38
C ASP A 315 -9.37 -5.98 4.43
N HIS A 316 -9.56 -5.61 5.70
CA HIS A 316 -8.96 -6.29 6.84
C HIS A 316 -10.03 -6.70 7.86
N LEU A 317 -10.30 -7.99 7.94
CA LEU A 317 -11.31 -8.59 8.80
C LEU A 317 -10.67 -9.43 9.90
N VAL A 318 -11.14 -9.24 11.14
CA VAL A 318 -10.75 -10.07 12.29
C VAL A 318 -12.00 -10.54 13.03
N GLY A 319 -12.25 -11.85 13.02
CA GLY A 319 -13.38 -12.49 13.71
C GLY A 319 -13.26 -12.33 15.23
N GLY A 320 -12.22 -12.93 15.81
CA GLY A 320 -11.92 -12.80 17.23
C GLY A 320 -12.19 -14.11 17.97
N ALA A 321 -13.11 -14.09 18.93
CA ALA A 321 -13.35 -15.22 19.81
C ALA A 321 -14.76 -15.78 19.65
N GLY A 322 -14.90 -16.90 18.98
CA GLY A 322 -16.15 -17.61 18.75
C GLY A 322 -16.15 -18.11 17.31
N ASN A 323 -17.26 -18.67 16.85
CA ASN A 323 -17.30 -19.25 15.51
C ASN A 323 -17.81 -18.21 14.52
N ASP A 324 -16.90 -17.67 13.73
CA ASP A 324 -17.12 -16.49 12.90
C ASP A 324 -17.31 -16.85 11.42
N LEU A 325 -17.94 -15.93 10.69
CA LEU A 325 -18.09 -15.95 9.23
C LEU A 325 -17.42 -14.69 8.67
N LEU A 326 -16.35 -14.86 7.91
CA LEU A 326 -15.63 -13.76 7.25
C LEU A 326 -15.73 -13.93 5.72
N GLU A 327 -16.12 -12.87 5.02
CA GLU A 327 -16.16 -12.78 3.55
C GLU A 327 -15.41 -11.52 3.11
N GLY A 328 -14.28 -11.65 2.41
CA GLY A 328 -13.45 -10.54 1.95
C GLY A 328 -14.15 -9.79 0.82
N GLY A 329 -14.36 -10.44 -0.32
CA GLY A 329 -15.12 -9.90 -1.45
C GLY A 329 -14.23 -9.66 -2.67
N ASP A 330 -14.35 -8.51 -3.32
CA ASP A 330 -13.45 -8.11 -4.42
C ASP A 330 -12.28 -7.31 -3.83
N GLY A 331 -11.04 -7.79 -3.90
CA GLY A 331 -9.95 -7.14 -3.17
C GLY A 331 -8.72 -8.03 -3.00
N ASP A 332 -7.60 -7.46 -2.59
CA ASP A 332 -6.51 -8.26 -2.01
C ASP A 332 -6.66 -8.15 -0.48
N ASP A 333 -7.34 -9.12 0.13
CA ASP A 333 -7.86 -9.00 1.50
C ASP A 333 -7.01 -9.71 2.56
N TRP A 334 -7.14 -9.28 3.81
CA TRP A 334 -6.53 -9.92 4.97
C TRP A 334 -7.58 -10.35 6.00
N LEU A 335 -7.79 -11.67 6.12
CA LEU A 335 -8.83 -12.25 6.97
C LEU A 335 -8.21 -13.13 8.07
N LEU A 336 -8.64 -12.90 9.32
CA LEU A 336 -8.17 -13.62 10.51
C LEU A 336 -9.39 -14.13 11.32
N GLY A 337 -9.62 -15.44 11.35
CA GLY A 337 -10.67 -16.07 12.19
C GLY A 337 -10.37 -15.97 13.69
N GLU A 338 -9.12 -16.22 14.06
CA GLU A 338 -8.59 -16.24 15.44
C GLU A 338 -9.02 -17.46 16.24
N ALA A 339 -10.04 -17.42 17.09
CA ALA A 339 -10.35 -18.52 18.01
C ALA A 339 -11.77 -19.01 17.86
N GLY A 340 -11.96 -20.18 17.27
CA GLY A 340 -13.28 -20.74 17.03
C GLY A 340 -13.27 -21.86 16.02
N ALA A 341 -14.42 -22.11 15.41
CA ALA A 341 -14.46 -22.92 14.21
C ALA A 341 -15.10 -22.04 13.15
N ASP A 342 -14.23 -21.43 12.36
CA ASP A 342 -14.52 -20.26 11.55
C ASP A 342 -14.73 -20.65 10.09
N LEU A 343 -15.52 -19.84 9.38
CA LEU A 343 -15.68 -19.92 7.94
C LEU A 343 -15.13 -18.65 7.32
N VAL A 344 -14.00 -18.76 6.62
CA VAL A 344 -13.26 -17.64 6.05
C VAL A 344 -13.24 -17.78 4.53
N THR A 345 -13.72 -16.77 3.81
CA THR A 345 -13.79 -16.75 2.34
C THR A 345 -13.09 -15.49 1.83
N GLY A 346 -12.04 -15.64 1.03
CA GLY A 346 -11.27 -14.54 0.44
C GLY A 346 -12.10 -13.80 -0.60
N GLY A 347 -12.32 -14.45 -1.74
CA GLY A 347 -13.19 -13.92 -2.79
C GLY A 347 -12.41 -13.74 -4.09
N ALA A 348 -12.25 -12.52 -4.57
CA ALA A 348 -11.56 -12.22 -5.81
C ALA A 348 -10.38 -11.28 -5.59
N GLY A 349 -9.17 -11.79 -5.80
CA GLY A 349 -7.91 -11.07 -5.68
C GLY A 349 -6.91 -11.93 -4.92
N LYS A 350 -5.80 -11.35 -4.47
CA LYS A 350 -4.73 -12.11 -3.81
C LYS A 350 -4.89 -11.98 -2.30
N ASP A 351 -5.54 -12.97 -1.71
CA ASP A 351 -5.98 -12.90 -0.33
C ASP A 351 -5.01 -13.60 0.63
N ARG A 352 -5.05 -13.17 1.89
CA ARG A 352 -4.34 -13.81 2.99
C ARG A 352 -5.34 -14.21 4.07
N LEU A 353 -5.54 -15.52 4.22
CA LEU A 353 -6.49 -16.11 5.15
C LEU A 353 -5.78 -16.84 6.29
N SER A 354 -6.26 -16.66 7.52
CA SER A 354 -5.86 -17.46 8.67
C SER A 354 -7.09 -17.93 9.44
N GLY A 355 -7.22 -19.24 9.69
CA GLY A 355 -8.26 -19.80 10.56
C GLY A 355 -7.95 -19.49 12.03
N GLY A 356 -6.80 -19.96 12.50
CA GLY A 356 -6.32 -19.69 13.86
C GLY A 356 -6.44 -20.93 14.74
N VAL A 357 -7.31 -20.93 15.74
CA VAL A 357 -7.47 -22.02 16.71
C VAL A 357 -8.88 -22.59 16.59
N GLY A 358 -8.96 -23.86 16.19
CA GLY A 358 -10.11 -24.73 16.16
C GLY A 358 -10.29 -25.33 14.77
N ASP A 359 -11.44 -25.93 14.47
CA ASP A 359 -11.61 -26.67 13.20
C ASP A 359 -12.20 -25.72 12.14
N ASP A 360 -11.36 -25.10 11.32
CA ASP A 360 -11.73 -24.00 10.44
C ASP A 360 -12.03 -24.44 9.01
N THR A 361 -12.71 -23.58 8.24
CA THR A 361 -12.95 -23.77 6.80
C THR A 361 -12.52 -22.51 6.05
N LEU A 362 -11.54 -22.64 5.17
CA LEU A 362 -10.97 -21.53 4.40
C LEU A 362 -11.21 -21.77 2.90
N PHE A 363 -11.72 -20.75 2.22
CA PHE A 363 -11.89 -20.70 0.76
C PHE A 363 -11.13 -19.49 0.20
N GLY A 364 -10.09 -19.70 -0.62
CA GLY A 364 -9.40 -18.61 -1.32
C GLY A 364 -10.25 -18.02 -2.44
N ASP A 365 -10.95 -18.90 -3.16
CA ASP A 365 -11.79 -18.61 -4.32
C ASP A 365 -11.00 -18.23 -5.58
N ALA A 366 -10.76 -16.96 -5.90
CA ALA A 366 -10.14 -16.57 -7.17
C ALA A 366 -8.96 -15.63 -6.98
N GLY A 367 -7.78 -16.06 -7.40
CA GLY A 367 -6.53 -15.32 -7.28
C GLY A 367 -5.43 -16.23 -6.78
N ASP A 368 -4.29 -15.65 -6.40
CA ASP A 368 -3.18 -16.46 -5.87
C ASP A 368 -3.11 -16.20 -4.37
N ASP A 369 -3.70 -17.11 -3.59
CA ASP A 369 -4.00 -16.88 -2.17
C ASP A 369 -2.97 -17.52 -1.24
N ILE A 370 -2.89 -17.00 -0.01
CA ILE A 370 -2.11 -17.62 1.08
C ILE A 370 -3.07 -18.05 2.18
N LEU A 371 -3.13 -19.36 2.43
CA LEU A 371 -4.05 -19.97 3.39
C LEU A 371 -3.28 -20.61 4.55
N ILE A 372 -3.66 -20.24 5.77
CA ILE A 372 -3.09 -20.76 7.02
C ILE A 372 -4.24 -21.32 7.86
N GLY A 373 -4.37 -22.64 7.95
CA GLY A 373 -5.37 -23.28 8.81
C GLY A 373 -5.16 -22.91 10.28
N GLY A 374 -4.06 -23.39 10.86
CA GLY A 374 -3.66 -23.08 12.23
C GLY A 374 -3.73 -24.31 13.13
N ASP A 375 -4.10 -24.12 14.41
CA ASP A 375 -4.32 -25.23 15.33
C ASP A 375 -5.72 -25.82 15.09
N GLY A 376 -5.83 -26.94 14.41
CA GLY A 376 -7.15 -27.42 14.01
C GLY A 376 -7.12 -28.73 13.25
N ALA A 377 -8.30 -29.23 12.91
CA ALA A 377 -8.46 -30.09 11.74
C ALA A 377 -9.23 -29.28 10.69
N ASP A 378 -8.49 -28.63 9.80
CA ASP A 378 -9.03 -27.59 8.94
C ASP A 378 -9.47 -28.12 7.57
N ALA A 379 -10.37 -27.40 6.91
CA ALA A 379 -10.74 -27.63 5.51
C ALA A 379 -10.27 -26.43 4.69
N ILE A 380 -9.25 -26.63 3.87
CA ILE A 380 -8.59 -25.55 3.12
C ILE A 380 -8.81 -25.82 1.62
N ASP A 381 -9.44 -24.88 0.93
CA ASP A 381 -9.69 -24.91 -0.51
C ASP A 381 -9.16 -23.62 -1.14
N GLY A 382 -8.07 -23.67 -1.90
CA GLY A 382 -7.49 -22.48 -2.53
C GLY A 382 -8.38 -21.94 -3.65
N GLY A 383 -8.92 -22.83 -4.48
CA GLY A 383 -9.86 -22.46 -5.53
C GLY A 383 -9.18 -22.30 -6.90
N ALA A 384 -9.13 -21.09 -7.42
CA ALA A 384 -8.69 -20.79 -8.77
C ALA A 384 -7.53 -19.79 -8.78
N GLY A 385 -6.33 -20.29 -8.97
CA GLY A 385 -5.11 -19.54 -9.24
C GLY A 385 -3.93 -20.41 -8.88
N ILE A 386 -2.90 -19.84 -8.24
CA ILE A 386 -1.81 -20.59 -7.64
C ILE A 386 -1.84 -20.31 -6.13
N ASP A 387 -2.39 -21.27 -5.38
CA ASP A 387 -2.70 -21.07 -3.96
C ASP A 387 -1.68 -21.74 -3.04
N LEU A 388 -1.24 -21.04 -2.00
CA LEU A 388 -0.20 -21.47 -1.06
C LEU A 388 -0.80 -21.84 0.30
N ALA A 389 -0.73 -23.12 0.66
CA ALA A 389 -0.94 -23.55 2.05
C ALA A 389 0.35 -23.35 2.85
N SER A 390 0.32 -22.51 3.89
CA SER A 390 1.50 -22.20 4.70
C SER A 390 1.43 -22.81 6.10
N TYR A 391 2.45 -23.59 6.42
CA TYR A 391 2.67 -24.22 7.72
C TYR A 391 3.87 -23.64 8.47
N ALA A 392 4.51 -22.58 7.95
CA ALA A 392 5.73 -21.99 8.51
C ALA A 392 5.64 -21.60 9.99
N GLY A 393 4.44 -21.29 10.48
CA GLY A 393 4.17 -20.96 11.88
C GLY A 393 4.13 -22.17 12.84
N SER A 394 4.19 -23.40 12.33
CA SER A 394 4.06 -24.60 13.15
C SER A 394 5.31 -24.92 13.95
N ASN A 395 5.12 -25.51 15.13
CA ASN A 395 6.19 -25.84 16.07
C ASN A 395 6.68 -27.29 15.98
N ASP A 396 6.11 -28.07 15.08
CA ASP A 396 6.46 -29.46 14.79
C ASP A 396 6.48 -29.66 13.27
N ALA A 397 7.21 -30.67 12.79
CA ALA A 397 7.22 -31.04 11.38
C ALA A 397 5.84 -31.49 10.89
N VAL A 398 5.59 -31.25 9.60
CA VAL A 398 4.36 -31.57 8.88
C VAL A 398 4.60 -32.63 7.81
N VAL A 399 3.52 -33.34 7.47
CA VAL A 399 3.43 -34.29 6.36
C VAL A 399 2.25 -33.88 5.51
N ILE A 400 2.52 -33.45 4.28
CA ILE A 400 1.54 -32.92 3.32
C ILE A 400 1.49 -33.83 2.10
N ASP A 401 0.29 -34.23 1.67
CA ASP A 401 0.06 -35.01 0.45
C ASP A 401 -1.10 -34.35 -0.33
N LEU A 402 -0.75 -33.55 -1.33
CA LEU A 402 -1.70 -32.81 -2.16
C LEU A 402 -2.56 -33.75 -3.01
N ALA A 403 -2.00 -34.86 -3.51
CA ALA A 403 -2.75 -35.86 -4.28
C ALA A 403 -3.84 -36.55 -3.45
N ALA A 404 -3.57 -36.79 -2.16
CA ALA A 404 -4.55 -37.32 -1.22
C ALA A 404 -5.49 -36.25 -0.66
N GLY A 405 -5.10 -34.97 -0.74
CA GLY A 405 -5.77 -33.85 -0.09
C GLY A 405 -5.73 -33.97 1.43
N LEU A 406 -4.63 -34.48 1.98
CA LEU A 406 -4.48 -34.77 3.41
C LEU A 406 -3.18 -34.17 3.96
N ALA A 407 -3.27 -33.67 5.18
CA ALA A 407 -2.10 -33.24 5.91
C ALA A 407 -2.10 -33.72 7.38
N SER A 408 -0.92 -33.79 7.99
CA SER A 408 -0.75 -34.23 9.38
C SER A 408 0.52 -33.69 10.04
N GLY A 409 0.56 -33.66 11.37
CA GLY A 409 1.72 -33.17 12.13
C GLY A 409 1.61 -31.67 12.41
N GLY A 410 2.03 -31.22 13.59
CA GLY A 410 1.90 -29.82 14.00
C GLY A 410 0.50 -29.25 13.79
N HIS A 411 0.45 -28.07 13.19
CA HIS A 411 -0.76 -27.35 12.77
C HIS A 411 -1.53 -28.11 11.69
N ALA A 412 -0.85 -28.91 10.88
CA ALA A 412 -1.47 -29.66 9.79
C ALA A 412 -2.31 -30.87 10.24
N THR A 413 -2.53 -31.08 11.55
CA THR A 413 -3.06 -32.33 12.11
C THR A 413 -4.54 -32.52 11.84
N GLY A 414 -4.87 -33.20 10.74
CA GLY A 414 -6.24 -33.55 10.39
C GLY A 414 -6.82 -32.67 9.28
N ASP A 415 -6.01 -31.76 8.76
CA ASP A 415 -6.35 -30.88 7.65
C ASP A 415 -6.70 -31.66 6.38
N GLN A 416 -7.63 -31.09 5.62
CA GLN A 416 -8.02 -31.50 4.28
C GLN A 416 -7.70 -30.36 3.32
N LEU A 417 -6.99 -30.69 2.25
CA LEU A 417 -6.51 -29.72 1.25
C LEU A 417 -7.19 -29.97 -0.10
N ALA A 418 -7.61 -28.91 -0.77
CA ALA A 418 -8.15 -28.92 -2.12
C ALA A 418 -7.70 -27.64 -2.87
N GLY A 419 -7.48 -27.75 -4.19
CA GLY A 419 -7.08 -26.59 -5.00
C GLY A 419 -5.87 -25.85 -4.43
N ILE A 420 -4.85 -26.60 -3.97
CA ILE A 420 -3.60 -26.05 -3.44
C ILE A 420 -2.50 -26.50 -4.38
N GLU A 421 -1.75 -25.55 -4.92
CA GLU A 421 -0.59 -25.79 -5.78
C GLU A 421 0.72 -25.48 -5.06
N GLY A 422 0.69 -24.67 -4.01
CA GLY A 422 1.85 -24.25 -3.23
C GLY A 422 1.84 -24.80 -1.81
N VAL A 423 3.00 -25.24 -1.32
CA VAL A 423 3.18 -25.59 0.10
C VAL A 423 4.42 -24.93 0.68
N GLU A 424 4.24 -24.19 1.77
CA GLU A 424 5.32 -23.71 2.62
C GLU A 424 5.40 -24.58 3.87
N GLY A 425 6.52 -25.29 4.00
CA GLY A 425 6.85 -26.14 5.14
C GLY A 425 7.25 -25.34 6.38
N THR A 426 7.84 -26.05 7.33
CA THR A 426 8.24 -25.57 8.65
C THR A 426 9.77 -25.43 8.74
N PRO A 427 10.29 -24.95 9.88
CA PRO A 427 11.72 -25.06 10.17
C PRO A 427 12.19 -26.44 10.66
N PHE A 428 11.37 -27.50 10.50
CA PHE A 428 11.65 -28.87 10.92
C PHE A 428 11.65 -29.82 9.72
N ALA A 429 12.05 -31.08 9.94
CA ALA A 429 12.14 -32.08 8.86
C ALA A 429 10.75 -32.52 8.37
N ASP A 430 10.30 -31.93 7.27
CA ASP A 430 8.97 -32.11 6.68
C ASP A 430 8.93 -33.21 5.60
N ASP A 431 7.72 -33.67 5.27
CA ASP A 431 7.46 -34.63 4.17
C ASP A 431 6.37 -34.05 3.27
N LEU A 432 6.75 -33.48 2.14
CA LEU A 432 5.91 -32.70 1.24
C LEU A 432 5.77 -33.45 -0.08
N THR A 433 4.54 -33.86 -0.41
CA THR A 433 4.22 -34.58 -1.65
C THR A 433 3.20 -33.81 -2.48
N GLY A 434 3.51 -33.60 -3.76
CA GLY A 434 2.66 -32.97 -4.76
C GLY A 434 1.55 -33.86 -5.32
N ASP A 435 0.93 -33.40 -6.39
CA ASP A 435 -0.13 -34.11 -7.11
C ASP A 435 0.21 -34.38 -8.59
N ASP A 436 -0.76 -34.30 -9.51
CA ASP A 436 -0.50 -34.45 -10.97
C ASP A 436 -0.43 -33.05 -11.65
N ALA A 437 -0.61 -31.96 -10.89
CA ALA A 437 -0.55 -30.57 -11.37
C ALA A 437 0.86 -29.98 -11.13
N ALA A 438 1.07 -28.75 -11.59
CA ALA A 438 2.32 -28.04 -11.29
C ALA A 438 2.27 -27.53 -9.84
N ASN A 439 3.21 -27.95 -9.01
CA ASN A 439 3.28 -27.54 -7.61
C ASN A 439 4.53 -26.69 -7.29
N GLN A 440 4.44 -25.82 -6.30
CA GLN A 440 5.56 -25.03 -5.78
C GLN A 440 5.83 -25.35 -4.31
N PHE A 441 7.07 -25.74 -3.99
CA PHE A 441 7.45 -26.10 -2.63
C PHE A 441 8.46 -25.12 -2.05
N ARG A 442 8.16 -24.60 -0.86
CA ARG A 442 9.12 -23.95 0.03
C ARG A 442 9.32 -24.84 1.25
N PRO A 443 10.29 -25.77 1.23
CA PRO A 443 10.42 -26.76 2.30
C PRO A 443 10.79 -26.14 3.65
N GLY A 444 11.50 -25.01 3.65
CA GLY A 444 11.93 -24.32 4.86
C GLY A 444 13.33 -24.75 5.30
N LEU A 445 13.55 -24.80 6.61
CA LEU A 445 14.80 -25.34 7.18
C LEU A 445 14.52 -26.75 7.62
N GLY A 446 15.46 -27.67 7.45
CA GLY A 446 15.17 -29.04 7.88
C GLY A 446 16.05 -30.04 7.19
N GLU A 447 15.76 -31.31 7.41
CA GLU A 447 16.12 -32.39 6.49
C GLU A 447 14.80 -32.85 5.87
N ASP A 448 14.39 -32.18 4.80
CA ASP A 448 13.04 -32.31 4.27
C ASP A 448 12.97 -33.43 3.24
N VAL A 449 11.79 -34.00 3.03
CA VAL A 449 11.48 -34.90 1.92
C VAL A 449 10.50 -34.15 1.02
N VAL A 450 10.86 -33.96 -0.24
CA VAL A 450 10.01 -33.31 -1.23
C VAL A 450 9.88 -34.24 -2.44
N ASP A 451 8.64 -34.57 -2.79
CA ASP A 451 8.30 -35.33 -4.00
C ASP A 451 7.23 -34.57 -4.78
N GLY A 452 7.56 -33.96 -5.93
CA GLY A 452 6.56 -33.25 -6.74
C GLY A 452 5.51 -34.17 -7.37
N ALA A 453 5.76 -35.49 -7.36
CA ALA A 453 4.94 -36.52 -7.97
C ALA A 453 4.84 -36.39 -9.51
N GLY A 454 3.80 -35.75 -10.05
CA GLY A 454 3.66 -35.56 -11.48
C GLY A 454 3.25 -34.13 -11.78
N GLY A 455 3.72 -33.57 -12.89
CA GLY A 455 3.48 -32.17 -13.16
C GLY A 455 4.75 -31.51 -13.64
N PHE A 456 4.81 -30.19 -13.47
CA PHE A 456 6.05 -29.44 -13.56
C PHE A 456 6.22 -28.73 -12.23
N ASP A 457 7.11 -29.24 -11.40
CA ASP A 457 7.19 -28.84 -9.99
C ASP A 457 8.41 -27.98 -9.73
N ILE A 458 8.23 -26.91 -8.94
CA ILE A 458 9.28 -25.94 -8.62
C ILE A 458 9.63 -26.01 -7.15
N LEU A 459 10.92 -26.09 -6.87
CA LEU A 459 11.47 -25.96 -5.52
C LEU A 459 12.02 -24.55 -5.29
N ASP A 460 11.48 -23.84 -4.32
CA ASP A 460 11.82 -22.44 -4.04
C ASP A 460 12.68 -22.32 -2.78
N TYR A 461 13.95 -21.97 -2.98
CA TYR A 461 14.93 -21.69 -1.93
C TYR A 461 15.32 -20.21 -1.83
N SER A 462 14.49 -19.29 -2.33
CA SER A 462 14.80 -17.85 -2.33
C SER A 462 15.13 -17.30 -0.95
N ASP A 463 14.53 -17.87 0.11
CA ASP A 463 14.72 -17.45 1.50
C ASP A 463 15.84 -18.23 2.23
N ALA A 464 16.59 -19.07 1.53
CA ALA A 464 17.68 -19.83 2.13
C ALA A 464 18.77 -18.91 2.71
N SER A 465 19.28 -19.26 3.89
CA SER A 465 20.25 -18.45 4.63
C SER A 465 21.72 -18.62 4.18
N GLY A 466 21.95 -19.36 3.10
CA GLY A 466 23.25 -19.62 2.51
C GLY A 466 23.10 -20.26 1.12
N PRO A 467 24.22 -20.56 0.43
CA PRO A 467 24.20 -21.08 -0.93
C PRO A 467 23.54 -22.46 -1.01
N VAL A 468 22.84 -22.68 -2.11
CA VAL A 468 22.08 -23.86 -2.47
C VAL A 468 22.91 -24.67 -3.46
N THR A 469 23.06 -25.96 -3.19
CA THR A 469 23.58 -26.91 -4.18
C THR A 469 22.55 -27.99 -4.44
N LEU A 470 21.94 -27.92 -5.62
CA LEU A 470 20.84 -28.74 -6.10
C LEU A 470 21.28 -29.56 -7.31
N THR A 471 20.94 -30.84 -7.31
CA THR A 471 21.02 -31.70 -8.50
C THR A 471 19.72 -32.46 -8.63
N ILE A 472 19.02 -32.26 -9.75
CA ILE A 472 17.76 -32.92 -10.08
C ILE A 472 18.01 -34.28 -10.76
N GLY A 473 17.04 -35.20 -10.70
CA GLY A 473 16.99 -36.42 -11.56
C GLY A 473 17.85 -37.64 -11.24
N ALA A 474 18.65 -37.65 -10.16
CA ALA A 474 19.46 -38.81 -9.80
C ALA A 474 18.83 -39.71 -8.71
N GLY A 475 17.50 -39.89 -8.71
CA GLY A 475 16.81 -40.38 -7.51
C GLY A 475 17.01 -39.43 -6.33
N THR A 476 16.73 -39.88 -5.09
CA THR A 476 16.91 -39.15 -3.82
C THR A 476 18.17 -38.25 -3.84
N SER A 477 18.01 -37.00 -4.24
CA SER A 477 19.11 -36.03 -4.27
C SER A 477 19.23 -35.44 -2.88
N THR A 478 20.38 -35.69 -2.23
CA THR A 478 20.68 -35.12 -0.91
C THR A 478 21.34 -33.76 -1.09
N GLN A 479 20.74 -32.68 -0.61
CA GLN A 479 21.19 -31.31 -0.94
C GLN A 479 21.76 -30.57 0.27
N GLU A 480 22.58 -29.55 0.03
CA GLU A 480 23.13 -28.72 1.12
C GLU A 480 22.47 -27.34 1.00
N THR A 481 21.61 -26.99 1.97
CA THR A 481 20.86 -25.73 2.03
C THR A 481 21.56 -24.69 2.91
N GLY A 482 22.86 -24.46 2.70
CA GLY A 482 23.67 -23.55 3.51
C GLY A 482 23.83 -23.94 5.01
N GLY A 483 23.26 -25.08 5.43
CA GLY A 483 23.32 -25.68 6.77
C GLY A 483 24.08 -27.02 6.80
N SER A 484 23.98 -27.78 7.90
CA SER A 484 24.53 -29.15 8.00
C SER A 484 23.51 -30.24 7.67
N SER A 485 22.30 -29.85 7.27
CA SER A 485 21.15 -30.70 6.98
C SER A 485 21.00 -30.92 5.48
N ARG A 486 20.35 -32.03 5.10
CA ARG A 486 20.17 -32.43 3.72
C ARG A 486 18.74 -32.85 3.42
N ASP A 487 18.16 -32.20 2.42
CA ASP A 487 16.83 -32.53 1.92
C ASP A 487 16.92 -33.69 0.93
N VAL A 488 15.82 -34.43 0.76
CA VAL A 488 15.62 -35.53 -0.17
C VAL A 488 14.61 -35.08 -1.20
N ILE A 489 15.06 -34.90 -2.44
CA ILE A 489 14.20 -34.37 -3.49
C ILE A 489 14.00 -35.39 -4.61
N THR A 490 12.76 -35.53 -5.07
CA THR A 490 12.35 -36.36 -6.20
C THR A 490 11.26 -35.67 -7.02
N SER A 491 11.19 -36.00 -8.32
CA SER A 491 10.12 -35.53 -9.21
C SER A 491 9.94 -34.02 -9.17
N ILE A 492 11.04 -33.27 -9.32
CA ILE A 492 11.07 -31.81 -9.41
C ILE A 492 11.74 -31.48 -10.73
N GLU A 493 11.23 -30.48 -11.44
CA GLU A 493 11.74 -30.05 -12.74
C GLU A 493 12.23 -28.60 -12.71
N GLY A 494 11.85 -27.82 -11.70
CA GLY A 494 12.26 -26.43 -11.56
C GLY A 494 12.84 -26.10 -10.19
N ALA A 495 13.66 -25.05 -10.15
CA ALA A 495 14.18 -24.53 -8.90
C ALA A 495 14.56 -23.06 -8.92
N ILE A 496 14.41 -22.43 -7.77
CA ILE A 496 14.81 -21.06 -7.49
C ILE A 496 15.89 -21.10 -6.41
N GLY A 497 17.06 -20.56 -6.74
CA GLY A 497 18.17 -20.37 -5.82
C GLY A 497 17.92 -19.24 -4.82
N SER A 498 18.93 -19.01 -4.00
CA SER A 498 18.97 -18.04 -2.92
C SER A 498 19.53 -16.69 -3.38
N GLN A 499 20.02 -15.90 -2.42
CA GLN A 499 20.74 -14.64 -2.67
C GLN A 499 22.28 -14.82 -2.64
N PHE A 500 22.75 -16.05 -2.71
CA PHE A 500 24.16 -16.42 -2.61
C PHE A 500 24.55 -17.30 -3.80
N ASP A 501 25.85 -17.41 -4.07
CA ASP A 501 26.41 -18.25 -5.14
C ASP A 501 25.91 -19.71 -5.11
N ASP A 502 24.94 -20.02 -5.97
CA ASP A 502 24.25 -21.30 -6.02
C ASP A 502 24.81 -22.23 -7.11
N LEU A 503 24.52 -23.52 -6.98
CA LEU A 503 24.81 -24.54 -7.98
C LEU A 503 23.57 -25.38 -8.27
N LEU A 504 22.96 -25.17 -9.43
CA LEU A 504 21.76 -25.89 -9.88
C LEU A 504 22.12 -26.79 -11.07
N ILE A 505 21.83 -28.08 -10.97
CA ILE A 505 22.18 -29.07 -11.99
C ILE A 505 20.94 -29.88 -12.38
N GLY A 506 20.58 -29.83 -13.67
CA GLY A 506 19.46 -30.50 -14.32
C GLY A 506 19.81 -31.87 -14.91
N THR A 507 18.95 -32.35 -15.80
CA THR A 507 18.91 -33.74 -16.27
C THR A 507 18.98 -33.85 -17.79
N ALA A 508 18.15 -34.67 -18.42
CA ALA A 508 17.99 -34.72 -19.87
C ALA A 508 16.53 -34.40 -20.26
N ASP A 509 15.71 -34.03 -19.27
CA ASP A 509 14.31 -33.67 -19.38
C ASP A 509 14.18 -32.13 -19.34
N TYR A 510 12.98 -31.58 -19.47
CA TYR A 510 12.80 -30.12 -19.48
C TYR A 510 12.89 -29.55 -18.05
N GLU A 511 13.76 -28.57 -17.83
CA GLU A 511 13.90 -27.88 -16.54
C GLU A 511 13.79 -26.35 -16.59
N GLU A 512 13.38 -25.73 -15.47
CA GLU A 512 13.39 -24.26 -15.28
C GLU A 512 14.20 -23.88 -14.03
N PHE A 513 15.32 -23.18 -14.24
CA PHE A 513 16.19 -22.73 -13.15
C PHE A 513 16.33 -21.22 -13.07
N ARG A 514 16.38 -20.72 -11.83
CA ARG A 514 16.64 -19.32 -11.51
C ARG A 514 17.73 -19.29 -10.44
N GLY A 515 18.87 -18.66 -10.71
CA GLY A 515 19.97 -18.51 -9.74
C GLY A 515 19.58 -17.56 -8.61
N GLY A 516 19.18 -16.34 -8.97
CA GLY A 516 18.73 -15.33 -8.02
C GLY A 516 19.73 -14.20 -7.93
N ALA A 517 20.35 -14.02 -6.76
CA ALA A 517 21.48 -13.11 -6.63
C ALA A 517 22.70 -13.89 -6.16
N GLY A 518 23.91 -13.41 -6.47
CA GLY A 518 25.14 -14.17 -6.24
C GLY A 518 25.75 -14.59 -7.57
N ASP A 519 26.98 -15.11 -7.52
CA ASP A 519 27.64 -15.62 -8.72
C ASP A 519 27.23 -17.09 -8.92
N ASP A 520 26.15 -17.31 -9.65
CA ASP A 520 25.47 -18.60 -9.73
C ASP A 520 26.01 -19.50 -10.82
N ARG A 521 25.90 -20.82 -10.63
CA ARG A 521 26.22 -21.82 -11.66
C ARG A 521 25.01 -22.70 -11.95
N ILE A 522 24.55 -22.66 -13.19
CA ILE A 522 23.43 -23.47 -13.67
C ILE A 522 23.92 -24.39 -14.80
N GLU A 523 23.67 -25.70 -14.66
CA GLU A 523 23.96 -26.71 -15.68
C GLU A 523 22.66 -27.46 -16.01
N THR A 524 21.97 -27.16 -17.11
CA THR A 524 20.69 -27.80 -17.44
C THR A 524 20.88 -29.18 -18.10
N ASN A 525 22.07 -29.43 -18.68
CA ASN A 525 22.52 -30.68 -19.29
C ASN A 525 21.82 -31.08 -20.61
N GLY A 526 20.51 -31.23 -20.63
CA GLY A 526 19.80 -31.40 -21.89
C GLY A 526 18.31 -31.52 -21.67
N GLY A 527 17.55 -31.40 -22.76
CA GLY A 527 16.18 -30.91 -22.65
C GLY A 527 16.10 -29.52 -23.29
N ASP A 528 14.89 -29.06 -23.58
CA ASP A 528 14.69 -27.72 -24.13
C ASP A 528 14.55 -26.71 -22.98
N ASP A 529 15.62 -26.49 -22.20
CA ASP A 529 15.56 -25.92 -20.85
C ASP A 529 15.45 -24.39 -20.78
N GLN A 530 15.07 -23.88 -19.61
CA GLN A 530 15.12 -22.44 -19.29
C GLN A 530 16.01 -22.18 -18.08
N ALA A 531 16.96 -21.27 -18.20
CA ALA A 531 17.82 -20.84 -17.10
C ALA A 531 17.99 -19.32 -17.07
N LEU A 532 17.84 -18.76 -15.88
CA LEU A 532 18.11 -17.35 -15.57
C LEU A 532 19.17 -17.27 -14.47
N GLY A 533 20.29 -16.60 -14.72
CA GLY A 533 21.32 -16.33 -13.70
C GLY A 533 20.80 -15.36 -12.64
N GLY A 534 20.55 -14.12 -13.05
CA GLY A 534 19.97 -13.09 -12.20
C GLY A 534 20.95 -11.95 -11.97
N SER A 535 21.37 -11.74 -10.72
CA SER A 535 22.32 -10.67 -10.36
C SER A 535 23.63 -11.24 -9.84
N GLY A 536 24.72 -11.06 -10.57
CA GLY A 536 26.04 -11.55 -10.22
C GLY A 536 26.79 -11.97 -11.48
N ASP A 537 28.04 -12.40 -11.36
CA ASP A 537 28.78 -12.92 -12.50
C ASP A 537 28.44 -14.42 -12.68
N ASP A 538 27.42 -14.72 -13.47
CA ASP A 538 26.81 -16.05 -13.54
C ASP A 538 27.46 -16.97 -14.57
N THR A 539 27.27 -18.29 -14.40
CA THR A 539 27.70 -19.31 -15.36
C THR A 539 26.55 -20.25 -15.73
N LEU A 540 26.07 -20.17 -16.97
CA LEU A 540 24.97 -20.99 -17.49
C LEU A 540 25.48 -21.95 -18.57
N ILE A 541 25.09 -23.23 -18.49
CA ILE A 541 25.46 -24.28 -19.46
C ILE A 541 24.23 -25.10 -19.84
N GLY A 542 23.78 -25.00 -21.09
CA GLY A 542 22.57 -25.65 -21.63
C GLY A 542 22.73 -27.14 -21.94
N GLY A 543 23.62 -27.47 -22.87
CA GLY A 543 24.00 -28.86 -23.18
C GLY A 543 23.37 -29.40 -24.46
N ASN A 544 22.24 -30.12 -24.43
CA ASN A 544 21.57 -30.59 -25.65
C ASN A 544 20.06 -30.32 -25.62
N GLY A 545 19.55 -29.68 -26.66
CA GLY A 545 18.17 -29.25 -26.73
C GLY A 545 18.13 -27.79 -27.20
N ALA A 546 16.95 -27.24 -27.40
CA ALA A 546 16.83 -25.81 -27.71
C ALA A 546 16.68 -25.05 -26.40
N GLU A 547 17.77 -24.49 -25.89
CA GLU A 547 17.79 -23.85 -24.57
C GLU A 547 17.43 -22.35 -24.62
N THR A 548 16.88 -21.82 -23.52
CA THR A 548 16.76 -20.38 -23.28
C THR A 548 17.59 -20.01 -22.06
N LEU A 549 18.70 -19.30 -22.28
CA LEU A 549 19.69 -18.97 -21.27
C LEU A 549 19.83 -17.45 -21.15
N ILE A 550 19.62 -16.90 -19.95
CA ILE A 550 19.66 -15.46 -19.70
C ILE A 550 20.59 -15.20 -18.52
N GLY A 551 21.64 -14.41 -18.72
CA GLY A 551 22.62 -14.03 -17.68
C GLY A 551 22.00 -13.08 -16.68
N GLY A 552 21.70 -11.85 -17.10
CA GLY A 552 21.01 -10.86 -16.28
C GLY A 552 21.88 -9.62 -16.07
N THR A 553 22.33 -9.39 -14.85
CA THR A 553 23.28 -8.29 -14.55
C THR A 553 24.56 -8.86 -13.99
N GLY A 554 25.71 -8.41 -14.48
CA GLY A 554 27.02 -8.93 -14.08
C GLY A 554 27.81 -9.36 -15.31
N GLY A 555 29.03 -9.87 -15.15
CA GLY A 555 29.82 -10.38 -16.26
C GLY A 555 29.59 -11.87 -16.44
N ASP A 556 28.67 -12.25 -17.33
CA ASP A 556 28.17 -13.62 -17.41
C ASP A 556 28.95 -14.49 -18.39
N TYR A 557 28.99 -15.80 -18.11
CA TYR A 557 29.47 -16.83 -19.03
C TYR A 557 28.31 -17.77 -19.39
N ILE A 558 27.96 -17.84 -20.68
CA ILE A 558 26.86 -18.68 -21.14
C ILE A 558 27.35 -19.59 -22.29
N GLU A 559 27.07 -20.89 -22.16
CA GLU A 559 27.31 -21.91 -23.18
C GLU A 559 25.99 -22.62 -23.54
N GLY A 560 25.47 -22.42 -24.76
CA GLY A 560 24.24 -23.04 -25.26
C GLY A 560 24.42 -24.55 -25.39
N GLY A 561 25.18 -25.00 -26.38
CA GLY A 561 25.55 -26.40 -26.53
C GLY A 561 25.13 -26.93 -27.89
N ASN A 562 24.24 -27.92 -27.92
CA ASN A 562 23.69 -28.44 -29.18
C ASN A 562 22.19 -28.17 -29.24
N GLY A 563 21.75 -27.41 -30.23
CA GLY A 563 20.36 -27.14 -30.52
C GLY A 563 20.21 -25.74 -31.06
N ASN A 564 18.99 -25.24 -31.14
CA ASN A 564 18.78 -23.89 -31.61
C ASN A 564 18.48 -23.02 -30.40
N ASP A 565 19.49 -22.35 -29.90
CA ASP A 565 19.49 -21.77 -28.56
C ASP A 565 19.15 -20.28 -28.60
N TRP A 566 18.51 -19.81 -27.54
CA TRP A 566 18.28 -18.40 -27.28
C TRP A 566 19.13 -17.96 -26.09
N ILE A 567 20.10 -17.08 -26.34
CA ILE A 567 21.08 -16.62 -25.34
C ILE A 567 21.02 -15.11 -25.21
N GLU A 568 20.91 -14.62 -23.97
CA GLU A 568 20.97 -13.19 -23.63
C GLU A 568 21.97 -12.96 -22.49
N GLY A 569 22.98 -12.11 -22.70
CA GLY A 569 23.95 -11.70 -21.67
C GLY A 569 23.31 -10.74 -20.67
N GLY A 570 22.89 -9.56 -21.13
CA GLY A 570 22.20 -8.57 -20.33
C GLY A 570 23.06 -7.35 -20.05
N ASP A 571 23.10 -6.88 -18.80
CA ASP A 571 23.96 -5.77 -18.39
C ASP A 571 25.30 -6.32 -17.90
N GLY A 572 26.39 -6.13 -18.63
CA GLY A 572 27.54 -6.96 -18.30
C GLY A 572 28.74 -6.83 -19.21
N TRP A 573 29.81 -7.56 -18.89
CA TRP A 573 30.84 -7.87 -19.87
C TRP A 573 30.77 -9.37 -20.11
N ASP A 574 29.95 -9.75 -21.08
CA ASP A 574 29.48 -11.13 -21.18
C ASP A 574 30.31 -11.95 -22.16
N THR A 575 30.38 -13.25 -21.92
CA THR A 575 30.98 -14.24 -22.83
C THR A 575 29.92 -15.28 -23.18
N LEU A 576 29.45 -15.22 -24.42
CA LEU A 576 28.32 -16.01 -24.92
C LEU A 576 28.82 -16.95 -26.03
N ILE A 577 28.61 -18.25 -25.85
CA ILE A 577 29.03 -19.30 -26.78
C ILE A 577 27.79 -20.12 -27.14
N ALA A 578 27.30 -20.00 -28.37
CA ALA A 578 26.05 -20.62 -28.78
C ALA A 578 26.22 -22.14 -28.98
N GLY A 579 27.18 -22.55 -29.80
CA GLY A 579 27.56 -23.96 -29.94
C GLY A 579 27.23 -24.52 -31.31
N THR A 580 26.23 -25.40 -31.43
CA THR A 580 25.80 -25.95 -32.71
C THR A 580 24.31 -25.85 -32.89
N GLY A 581 23.86 -25.52 -34.09
CA GLY A 581 22.47 -25.30 -34.45
C GLY A 581 22.28 -23.85 -34.87
N ASP A 582 21.07 -23.45 -35.23
CA ASP A 582 20.81 -22.09 -35.71
C ASP A 582 20.39 -21.23 -34.50
N ASP A 583 21.33 -20.46 -33.97
CA ASP A 583 21.21 -19.82 -32.66
C ASP A 583 20.84 -18.33 -32.72
N VAL A 584 20.31 -17.81 -31.62
CA VAL A 584 20.07 -16.37 -31.41
C VAL A 584 20.81 -15.93 -30.15
N VAL A 585 21.76 -15.00 -30.31
CA VAL A 585 22.63 -14.54 -29.23
C VAL A 585 22.61 -13.01 -29.15
N THR A 586 22.28 -12.47 -27.98
CA THR A 586 22.27 -11.03 -27.70
C THR A 586 23.22 -10.71 -26.55
N GLY A 587 24.19 -9.83 -26.78
CA GLY A 587 25.13 -9.35 -25.75
C GLY A 587 24.42 -8.46 -24.73
N GLY A 588 23.87 -7.34 -25.19
CA GLY A 588 23.13 -6.42 -24.34
C GLY A 588 23.93 -5.14 -24.11
N ALA A 589 24.14 -4.76 -22.86
CA ALA A 589 24.90 -3.57 -22.50
C ALA A 589 26.28 -3.93 -21.96
N GLY A 590 27.32 -3.67 -22.74
CA GLY A 590 28.68 -3.63 -22.23
C GLY A 590 29.72 -4.09 -23.23
N LYS A 591 30.59 -5.03 -22.88
CA LYS A 591 31.72 -5.35 -23.77
C LYS A 591 31.76 -6.83 -23.96
N ASP A 592 30.96 -7.25 -24.91
CA ASP A 592 30.51 -8.62 -24.95
C ASP A 592 31.30 -9.38 -26.01
N THR A 593 31.51 -10.66 -25.76
CA THR A 593 32.14 -11.59 -26.69
C THR A 593 31.14 -12.68 -27.05
N LEU A 594 30.71 -12.70 -28.30
CA LEU A 594 29.71 -13.62 -28.83
C LEU A 594 30.39 -14.55 -29.86
N ASP A 595 30.18 -15.86 -29.71
CA ASP A 595 30.61 -16.91 -30.65
C ASP A 595 29.39 -17.77 -31.04
N GLY A 596 28.94 -17.67 -32.30
CA GLY A 596 27.81 -18.44 -32.83
C GLY A 596 28.14 -19.92 -33.05
N GLY A 597 29.42 -20.27 -33.18
CA GLY A 597 29.81 -21.67 -33.25
C GLY A 597 29.49 -22.34 -34.59
N SER A 598 28.34 -22.97 -34.78
CA SER A 598 28.02 -23.74 -35.99
C SER A 598 26.52 -23.78 -36.28
N GLY A 599 26.04 -22.88 -37.11
CA GLY A 599 24.79 -23.03 -37.84
C GLY A 599 24.49 -21.80 -38.66
N HIS A 600 23.27 -21.31 -38.62
CA HIS A 600 22.89 -20.04 -39.27
C HIS A 600 22.50 -19.07 -38.17
N ASP A 601 23.50 -18.42 -37.61
CA ASP A 601 23.40 -17.80 -36.30
C ASP A 601 23.05 -16.32 -36.43
N GLN A 602 22.32 -15.80 -35.45
CA GLN A 602 22.00 -14.38 -35.32
C GLN A 602 22.65 -13.83 -34.06
N LEU A 603 23.63 -12.96 -34.24
CA LEU A 603 24.39 -12.34 -33.17
C LEU A 603 24.11 -10.83 -33.16
N ASP A 604 23.71 -10.29 -32.01
CA ASP A 604 23.56 -8.86 -31.76
C ASP A 604 24.42 -8.45 -30.56
N GLY A 605 25.43 -7.61 -30.79
CA GLY A 605 26.30 -7.07 -29.73
C GLY A 605 25.57 -6.09 -28.81
N GLY A 606 24.51 -5.44 -29.30
CA GLY A 606 23.76 -4.45 -28.52
C GLY A 606 24.50 -3.12 -28.41
N GLY A 607 25.04 -2.82 -27.24
CA GLY A 607 25.69 -1.55 -26.97
C GLY A 607 27.06 -1.69 -26.32
N SER A 608 27.92 -0.75 -26.69
CA SER A 608 29.30 -0.55 -26.22
C SER A 608 30.40 -1.07 -27.15
N ASN A 609 31.20 -2.09 -26.88
CA ASN A 609 32.31 -2.40 -27.79
C ASN A 609 32.52 -3.90 -27.84
N ASP A 610 32.02 -4.52 -28.89
CA ASP A 610 31.73 -5.96 -28.86
C ASP A 610 32.58 -6.74 -29.85
N VAL A 611 32.70 -8.04 -29.60
CA VAL A 611 33.38 -9.00 -30.48
C VAL A 611 32.38 -10.08 -30.86
N LEU A 612 32.05 -10.16 -32.15
CA LEU A 612 31.12 -11.13 -32.70
C LEU A 612 31.87 -12.06 -33.66
N ILE A 613 31.76 -13.36 -33.42
CA ILE A 613 32.33 -14.43 -34.25
C ILE A 613 31.16 -15.29 -34.74
N GLY A 614 30.89 -15.28 -36.04
CA GLY A 614 29.77 -16.04 -36.63
C GLY A 614 29.91 -17.54 -36.42
N GLY A 615 31.10 -18.08 -36.73
CA GLY A 615 31.30 -19.53 -36.69
C GLY A 615 30.84 -20.16 -38.01
N TRP A 616 30.56 -21.46 -38.03
CA TRP A 616 30.25 -22.16 -39.28
C TRP A 616 28.82 -21.99 -39.75
N GLY A 617 28.64 -21.17 -40.78
CA GLY A 617 27.46 -21.19 -41.64
C GLY A 617 27.05 -19.77 -42.01
N ARG A 618 25.77 -19.52 -42.26
CA ARG A 618 25.34 -18.26 -42.89
C ARG A 618 24.83 -17.34 -41.82
N ASP A 619 25.71 -16.52 -41.30
CA ASP A 619 25.44 -15.83 -40.05
C ASP A 619 25.02 -14.39 -40.30
N THR A 620 24.30 -13.84 -39.33
CA THR A 620 23.93 -12.43 -39.26
C THR A 620 24.57 -11.83 -38.03
N LEU A 621 25.54 -10.94 -38.24
CA LEU A 621 26.28 -10.27 -37.18
C LEU A 621 25.90 -8.79 -37.17
N LEU A 622 25.32 -8.35 -36.06
CA LEU A 622 24.89 -6.98 -35.80
C LEU A 622 25.74 -6.40 -34.67
N GLY A 623 26.60 -5.43 -34.96
CA GLY A 623 27.46 -4.78 -33.96
C GLY A 623 26.72 -3.80 -33.04
N GLY A 624 25.61 -3.22 -33.51
CA GLY A 624 24.80 -2.32 -32.70
C GLY A 624 25.44 -0.93 -32.52
N TYR A 625 25.69 -0.51 -31.28
CA TYR A 625 26.38 0.74 -30.97
C TYR A 625 27.78 0.44 -30.48
N GLY A 626 28.81 1.00 -31.10
CA GLY A 626 30.12 0.76 -30.55
C GLY A 626 31.33 1.08 -31.38
N ALA A 627 32.37 0.30 -31.16
CA ALA A 627 33.48 0.18 -32.08
C ALA A 627 33.85 -1.29 -32.08
N ASP A 628 33.15 -2.01 -32.95
CA ASP A 628 32.92 -3.44 -32.82
C ASP A 628 33.84 -4.22 -33.75
N ILE A 629 34.03 -5.50 -33.44
CA ILE A 629 34.80 -6.44 -34.23
C ILE A 629 33.87 -7.57 -34.65
N LEU A 630 33.52 -7.62 -35.94
CA LEU A 630 32.69 -8.67 -36.50
C LEU A 630 33.54 -9.55 -37.41
N GLN A 631 33.48 -10.85 -37.17
CA GLN A 631 34.20 -11.87 -37.92
C GLN A 631 33.25 -12.97 -38.37
N GLY A 632 33.01 -13.04 -39.69
CA GLY A 632 32.37 -14.17 -40.34
C GLY A 632 33.30 -15.37 -40.49
N ASP A 633 33.06 -16.22 -41.48
CA ASP A 633 33.75 -17.50 -41.63
C ASP A 633 34.03 -17.96 -43.09
N GLY A 634 34.03 -19.28 -43.33
CA GLY A 634 34.08 -19.86 -44.66
C GLY A 634 32.73 -20.00 -45.37
N SER A 635 31.77 -19.10 -45.15
CA SER A 635 30.39 -19.17 -45.66
C SER A 635 29.88 -17.79 -46.11
N ASN A 636 28.56 -17.61 -46.24
CA ASN A 636 27.99 -16.37 -46.78
C ASN A 636 27.33 -15.60 -45.65
N ASP A 637 27.99 -14.55 -45.17
CA ASP A 637 27.58 -13.86 -43.96
C ASP A 637 26.98 -12.48 -44.24
N LEU A 638 26.17 -11.99 -43.31
CA LEU A 638 25.71 -10.60 -43.27
C LEU A 638 26.36 -9.91 -42.07
N LEU A 639 27.13 -8.86 -42.34
CA LEU A 639 27.81 -8.07 -41.32
C LEU A 639 27.30 -6.63 -41.36
N ASP A 640 26.65 -6.20 -40.28
CA ASP A 640 26.26 -4.81 -40.03
C ASP A 640 26.96 -4.30 -38.76
N GLY A 641 28.00 -3.48 -38.91
CA GLY A 641 28.70 -2.89 -37.76
C GLY A 641 27.86 -1.88 -36.97
N GLY A 642 26.77 -1.37 -37.55
CA GLY A 642 25.91 -0.41 -36.89
C GLY A 642 26.58 0.95 -36.68
N LYS A 643 26.35 1.57 -35.53
CA LYS A 643 26.90 2.90 -35.22
C LYS A 643 28.25 2.76 -34.56
N GLY A 644 29.32 3.11 -35.25
CA GLY A 644 30.60 2.98 -34.60
C GLY A 644 31.81 3.36 -35.41
N ASN A 645 32.92 2.71 -35.12
CA ASN A 645 34.04 2.69 -36.06
C ASN A 645 34.51 1.24 -36.07
N ASP A 646 33.91 0.48 -36.96
CA ASP A 646 33.82 -0.96 -36.79
C ASP A 646 34.83 -1.68 -37.68
N GLN A 647 35.21 -2.88 -37.27
CA GLN A 647 36.13 -3.75 -38.00
C GLN A 647 35.39 -5.00 -38.45
N LEU A 648 35.27 -5.16 -39.76
CA LEU A 648 34.50 -6.23 -40.38
C LEU A 648 35.43 -7.13 -41.18
N THR A 649 35.33 -8.43 -40.96
CA THR A 649 36.05 -9.47 -41.71
C THR A 649 35.03 -10.51 -42.15
N GLY A 650 34.76 -10.61 -43.45
CA GLY A 650 33.76 -11.54 -43.99
C GLY A 650 34.28 -12.97 -44.04
N GLY A 651 35.55 -13.14 -44.45
CA GLY A 651 36.17 -14.44 -44.61
C GLY A 651 36.22 -14.89 -46.07
N THR A 652 35.60 -16.02 -46.39
CA THR A 652 35.56 -16.53 -47.78
C THR A 652 34.15 -16.81 -48.20
N TYR A 653 33.91 -16.92 -49.51
CA TYR A 653 32.58 -16.93 -50.12
C TYR A 653 32.02 -15.51 -50.22
N SER A 654 30.70 -15.39 -50.35
CA SER A 654 30.05 -14.16 -50.77
C SER A 654 29.34 -13.54 -49.58
N ASP A 655 29.96 -12.51 -49.04
CA ASP A 655 29.52 -11.82 -47.84
C ASP A 655 28.78 -10.53 -48.19
N THR A 656 27.87 -10.12 -47.32
CA THR A 656 27.13 -8.86 -47.42
C THR A 656 27.53 -7.93 -46.28
N PHE A 657 28.18 -6.83 -46.61
CA PHE A 657 28.52 -5.78 -45.66
C PHE A 657 27.48 -4.66 -45.75
N VAL A 658 26.78 -4.38 -44.66
CA VAL A 658 25.76 -3.34 -44.59
C VAL A 658 26.37 -2.06 -44.08
N PHE A 659 26.11 -0.94 -44.76
CA PHE A 659 26.56 0.37 -44.31
C PHE A 659 25.50 1.44 -44.57
N SER A 660 25.21 2.24 -43.55
CA SER A 660 24.21 3.30 -43.61
C SER A 660 24.77 4.66 -43.16
N LYS A 661 23.97 5.71 -43.35
CA LYS A 661 24.33 7.04 -42.85
C LYS A 661 24.36 7.05 -41.31
N GLY A 662 25.41 7.62 -40.73
CA GLY A 662 25.59 7.69 -39.27
C GLY A 662 26.33 6.49 -38.66
N TYR A 663 26.81 5.55 -39.50
CA TYR A 663 27.57 4.38 -39.05
C TYR A 663 29.03 4.70 -38.67
N GLY A 664 29.53 5.90 -38.99
CA GLY A 664 30.86 6.32 -38.57
C GLY A 664 31.96 5.82 -39.50
N LYS A 665 33.08 5.29 -38.98
CA LYS A 665 34.27 4.99 -39.81
C LYS A 665 34.66 3.53 -39.76
N ASP A 666 34.20 2.77 -40.74
CA ASP A 666 34.33 1.32 -40.71
C ASP A 666 35.40 0.83 -41.67
N VAL A 667 35.97 -0.33 -41.34
CA VAL A 667 37.04 -0.97 -42.08
C VAL A 667 36.62 -2.39 -42.41
N ILE A 668 36.53 -2.71 -43.70
CA ILE A 668 36.41 -4.08 -44.19
C ILE A 668 37.81 -4.58 -44.56
N HIS A 669 38.26 -5.65 -43.90
CA HIS A 669 39.64 -6.14 -44.00
C HIS A 669 39.91 -6.98 -45.25
N ASP A 670 38.91 -7.65 -45.81
CA ASP A 670 39.07 -8.73 -46.79
C ASP A 670 38.02 -8.74 -47.92
N PHE A 671 37.39 -7.61 -48.21
CA PHE A 671 36.43 -7.47 -49.31
C PHE A 671 36.98 -8.05 -50.63
N THR A 672 36.26 -9.02 -51.21
CA THR A 672 36.58 -9.76 -52.43
C THR A 672 35.72 -9.26 -53.60
N PRO A 673 36.29 -8.45 -54.53
CA PRO A 673 35.53 -7.87 -55.64
C PRO A 673 34.95 -8.93 -56.59
N GLY A 674 33.69 -8.74 -56.97
CA GLY A 674 32.95 -9.68 -57.82
C GLY A 674 32.39 -10.91 -57.10
N GLU A 675 32.61 -11.02 -55.79
CA GLU A 675 32.10 -12.07 -54.91
C GLU A 675 31.26 -11.45 -53.78
N ASP A 676 31.82 -10.49 -53.05
CA ASP A 676 31.13 -9.82 -51.95
C ASP A 676 30.19 -8.71 -52.42
N LEU A 677 29.22 -8.40 -51.56
CA LEU A 677 28.22 -7.38 -51.74
C LEU A 677 28.37 -6.29 -50.67
N LEU A 678 28.38 -5.04 -51.12
CA LEU A 678 28.27 -3.88 -50.24
C LEU A 678 26.84 -3.30 -50.33
N ASP A 679 26.06 -3.42 -49.26
CA ASP A 679 24.74 -2.82 -49.17
C ASP A 679 24.83 -1.36 -48.68
N LEU A 680 24.57 -0.44 -49.62
CA LEU A 680 24.55 1.01 -49.40
C LEU A 680 23.14 1.60 -49.61
N GLY A 681 22.08 0.78 -49.56
CA GLY A 681 20.71 1.23 -49.83
C GLY A 681 20.26 2.39 -48.93
N ASN A 682 20.76 2.41 -47.69
CA ASN A 682 20.47 3.45 -46.70
C ASN A 682 21.61 4.47 -46.51
N ALA A 683 22.66 4.41 -47.34
CA ALA A 683 23.77 5.35 -47.34
C ALA A 683 23.48 6.65 -48.11
N GLY A 684 22.38 6.71 -48.87
CA GLY A 684 21.92 7.92 -49.58
C GLY A 684 22.49 8.09 -51.00
N PHE A 685 23.06 7.04 -51.58
CA PHE A 685 23.44 7.01 -52.99
C PHE A 685 22.23 6.64 -53.86
N SER A 686 22.16 7.18 -55.07
CA SER A 686 21.03 6.93 -56.01
C SER A 686 21.41 6.09 -57.24
N LYS A 687 22.70 5.83 -57.42
CA LYS A 687 23.29 5.06 -58.52
C LYS A 687 24.77 4.78 -58.25
N PHE A 688 25.29 3.70 -58.83
CA PHE A 688 26.68 3.28 -58.66
C PHE A 688 27.72 4.36 -58.99
N ALA A 689 27.49 5.15 -60.05
CA ALA A 689 28.40 6.25 -60.41
C ALA A 689 28.58 7.29 -59.28
N ALA A 690 27.58 7.48 -58.41
CA ALA A 690 27.69 8.38 -57.27
C ALA A 690 28.60 7.81 -56.17
N VAL A 691 28.66 6.48 -56.01
CA VAL A 691 29.59 5.80 -55.12
C VAL A 691 31.02 5.97 -55.63
N GLN A 692 31.24 5.81 -56.94
CA GLN A 692 32.55 6.02 -57.56
C GLN A 692 33.05 7.46 -57.42
N ASP A 693 32.17 8.46 -57.61
CA ASP A 693 32.52 9.88 -57.43
C ASP A 693 32.89 10.22 -55.97
N ALA A 694 32.40 9.42 -55.01
CA ALA A 694 32.65 9.57 -53.59
C ALA A 694 33.86 8.75 -53.09
N ALA A 695 34.47 7.94 -53.94
CA ALA A 695 35.59 7.07 -53.58
C ALA A 695 36.96 7.73 -53.85
N VAL A 696 37.92 7.48 -52.95
CA VAL A 696 39.31 7.95 -53.05
C VAL A 696 40.25 6.79 -52.84
N GLU A 697 41.08 6.51 -53.83
CA GLU A 697 42.12 5.49 -53.76
C GLU A 697 43.32 5.99 -52.93
N LEU A 698 43.74 5.17 -51.97
CA LEU A 698 44.90 5.38 -51.11
C LEU A 698 45.90 4.25 -51.33
N ALA A 699 47.07 4.32 -50.67
CA ALA A 699 48.15 3.37 -50.94
C ALA A 699 47.83 1.91 -50.56
N ASP A 700 46.91 1.70 -49.63
CA ASP A 700 46.59 0.40 -49.02
C ASP A 700 45.08 0.08 -49.00
N ARG A 701 44.23 0.97 -49.50
CA ARG A 701 42.76 0.86 -49.40
C ARG A 701 42.03 1.75 -50.40
N LEU A 702 40.77 1.41 -50.65
CA LEU A 702 39.79 2.30 -51.27
C LEU A 702 38.90 2.91 -50.18
N ARG A 703 38.79 4.23 -50.11
CA ARG A 703 37.94 4.92 -49.13
C ARG A 703 36.71 5.51 -49.79
N ILE A 704 35.52 5.14 -49.35
CA ILE A 704 34.23 5.70 -49.79
C ILE A 704 33.75 6.73 -48.75
N PHE A 705 33.45 7.95 -49.19
CA PHE A 705 32.89 9.00 -48.33
C PHE A 705 31.37 9.03 -48.45
N VAL A 706 30.65 8.53 -47.44
CA VAL A 706 29.18 8.57 -47.40
C VAL A 706 28.71 9.95 -46.96
N THR A 707 29.33 10.49 -45.91
CA THR A 707 29.14 11.88 -45.47
C THR A 707 30.49 12.53 -45.13
N SER A 708 30.47 13.72 -44.54
CA SER A 708 31.70 14.32 -44.00
C SER A 708 32.26 13.56 -42.78
N THR A 709 31.40 12.83 -42.07
CA THR A 709 31.75 12.09 -40.85
C THR A 709 31.84 10.59 -41.09
N ASP A 710 31.01 10.07 -42.02
CA ASP A 710 30.86 8.63 -42.25
C ASP A 710 31.69 8.18 -43.45
N LYS A 711 32.52 7.16 -43.24
CA LYS A 711 33.51 6.67 -44.21
C LYS A 711 33.62 5.16 -44.13
N LEU A 712 33.81 4.53 -45.27
CA LEU A 712 34.08 3.10 -45.37
C LEU A 712 35.44 2.88 -46.04
N ASP A 713 36.32 2.13 -45.39
CA ASP A 713 37.61 1.70 -45.93
C ASP A 713 37.53 0.24 -46.37
N LEU A 714 37.74 -0.01 -47.66
CA LEU A 714 37.94 -1.35 -48.22
C LEU A 714 39.44 -1.61 -48.34
N MET A 715 39.99 -2.43 -47.44
CA MET A 715 41.42 -2.71 -47.43
C MET A 715 41.84 -3.51 -48.66
N GLY A 716 42.99 -3.18 -49.25
CA GLY A 716 43.54 -3.90 -50.41
C GLY A 716 42.83 -3.66 -51.76
N CYS A 717 41.71 -2.92 -51.78
CA CYS A 717 40.95 -2.62 -52.99
C CYS A 717 41.38 -1.32 -53.67
N THR A 718 41.17 -1.24 -54.99
CA THR A 718 41.30 -0.04 -55.82
C THR A 718 39.96 0.35 -56.46
N LEU A 719 39.87 1.55 -57.06
CA LEU A 719 38.63 2.00 -57.69
C LEU A 719 38.22 1.13 -58.89
N ASP A 720 39.19 0.55 -59.60
CA ASP A 720 38.94 -0.30 -60.77
C ASP A 720 38.40 -1.69 -60.39
N ASP A 721 38.61 -2.11 -59.13
CA ASP A 721 38.15 -3.41 -58.64
C ASP A 721 36.63 -3.42 -58.41
N LEU A 722 36.06 -2.31 -57.91
CA LEU A 722 34.64 -2.21 -57.57
C LEU A 722 33.75 -2.14 -58.82
N GLN A 723 32.82 -3.10 -58.97
CA GLN A 723 31.83 -3.15 -60.05
C GLN A 723 30.42 -2.83 -59.55
N ALA A 724 29.52 -2.50 -60.49
CA ALA A 724 28.11 -2.25 -60.16
C ALA A 724 27.36 -3.49 -59.63
N SER A 725 27.91 -4.68 -59.82
CA SER A 725 27.38 -5.93 -59.23
C SER A 725 27.68 -6.07 -57.74
N ASP A 726 28.70 -5.37 -57.26
CA ASP A 726 29.25 -5.54 -55.92
C ASP A 726 28.61 -4.55 -54.94
N VAL A 727 27.64 -3.75 -55.41
CA VAL A 727 26.99 -2.70 -54.62
C VAL A 727 25.48 -2.76 -54.80
N LEU A 728 24.77 -2.89 -53.67
CA LEU A 728 23.32 -2.73 -53.58
C LEU A 728 22.97 -1.29 -53.17
N LEU A 729 21.92 -0.72 -53.78
CA LEU A 729 21.53 0.70 -53.67
C LEU A 729 20.01 0.90 -53.58
#